data_AF-A0AAC9WFR2-F1
#
_entry.id   AF-A0AAC9WFR2-F1
#
_cell.length_a   1.000
_cell.length_b   1.000
_cell.length_c   1.000
_cell.angle_alpha   90.00
_cell.angle_beta   90.00
_cell.angle_gamma   90.00
#
_symmetry.space_group_name_H-M   'P 1'
#
loop_
_entity.id
_entity.type
_entity.pdbx_description
1 polymer ?
#
loop_
_entity_poly.entity_id
_entity_poly.type
_entity_poly.pdbx_seq_one_letter_code
_entity_poly.pdbx_strand_id
1 'polypeptide(L)'
;MTLCTNCGTKNEENSKFCINCGRGMEIEALKQEAVEAAEELEASQEESRDIEQSTEGKKEGGTPYIFKKLDDTEEEAKIHFRKLNDDEVFTPVDRITPIKEKMVSAYNDKVKSSKDNLDKRISKGKAFINDKATQLKETDPKKLLFLKIGVVACVLLLIFAIVGVNFYRNSEHRAFAIAEKYENKEDYEGALEAYYLILEKNPNNLLAKERIGFLYLEYLEDYWMAENYLREVALLSEDPAVQLRLSNLFPVITVSPEEDDTVYKDFITVELATTASDAVIYYSLINNSGESPFTEYYQPIVLDDGENIILAQGISTYGFESDVYTFVFHVNVDDKFVVFDNAALEEAIKGALGKSQQATLKESDIYSISSIQMLGNRIAINKDIIEAEELKEENMTAGNWNDLGDLGKLKNLKELMIYHQPSARDFQFVASLPSLENLTITATGLEDIQFLKDNQQLNYLNLSNNKIQGLNGIQDLSNLQYLDLSHNRVNDVYHISNLTALKKLYLGGNSIEDVNILRKLQELEELSVATNSNTDYEFLGSMTGLKKLDLSNPSNARVSGGDDGRDISGLSQLTSLEDLSLAGCGVKNVEALSDLQNLKYLDLSRNAINAEALKTIGKLSALETLNLEDNQIDEGLSSLTNLGSLKDLNLSSNSGIDDFDSLASYPKLESLTLKGVRLSDFSSISSLSGLRYLNLENNSLEEITFRNMPNLEYLNLAGNNISQMPDIAKLPNIKVAILKNNGITDITTLEATKGSSLLLLDLSNNRITDAAAFAAMKNLKFLNISRNNQMVNMSVFDNMGHMKVIPVNGREADIPRKLLEGNL
;
A
#
# COMPACT_ATOMS: atom_id res chain seq x y z
N MET A 1 -22.15 2.62 1.73
CA MET A 1 -23.54 2.85 1.29
C MET A 1 -23.98 4.25 1.69
N THR A 2 -24.48 5.05 0.75
CA THR A 2 -24.95 6.41 1.03
C THR A 2 -26.45 6.42 1.34
N LEU A 3 -26.86 7.15 2.38
CA LEU A 3 -28.27 7.31 2.76
C LEU A 3 -28.88 8.47 1.95
N CYS A 4 -29.94 8.21 1.19
CA CYS A 4 -30.62 9.26 0.44
C CYS A 4 -31.39 10.18 1.41
N THR A 5 -30.97 11.43 1.53
CA THR A 5 -31.57 12.44 2.44
C THR A 5 -33.03 12.77 2.12
N ASN A 6 -33.49 12.51 0.90
CA ASN A 6 -34.87 12.79 0.48
C ASN A 6 -35.89 11.72 0.89
N CYS A 7 -35.49 10.46 1.12
CA CYS A 7 -36.43 9.38 1.44
C CYS A 7 -35.91 8.32 2.43
N GLY A 8 -34.68 8.48 2.94
CA GLY A 8 -34.13 7.68 4.03
C GLY A 8 -33.67 6.26 3.65
N THR A 9 -33.70 5.89 2.37
CA THR A 9 -33.25 4.56 1.92
C THR A 9 -31.74 4.53 1.67
N LYS A 10 -31.09 3.42 2.04
CA LYS A 10 -29.66 3.18 1.82
C LYS A 10 -29.43 2.64 0.41
N ASN A 11 -28.48 3.23 -0.33
CA ASN A 11 -28.07 2.82 -1.67
C ASN A 11 -26.60 2.34 -1.67
N GLU A 12 -26.24 1.46 -2.63
CA GLU A 12 -24.85 1.03 -2.86
C GLU A 12 -23.93 2.22 -3.17
N GLU A 13 -22.67 2.12 -2.75
CA GLU A 13 -21.67 3.16 -2.99
C GLU A 13 -21.44 3.35 -4.49
N ASN A 14 -21.44 4.62 -4.92
CA ASN A 14 -21.31 5.12 -6.31
C ASN A 14 -22.57 5.19 -7.18
N SER A 15 -23.79 4.98 -6.64
CA SER A 15 -25.01 5.28 -7.43
C SER A 15 -25.27 6.80 -7.47
N LYS A 16 -25.31 7.41 -8.66
CA LYS A 16 -25.65 8.85 -8.84
C LYS A 16 -27.12 9.19 -8.57
N PHE A 17 -28.02 8.21 -8.54
CA PHE A 17 -29.47 8.38 -8.36
C PHE A 17 -30.06 7.35 -7.39
N CYS A 18 -30.99 7.76 -6.53
CA CYS A 18 -31.69 6.84 -5.63
C CYS A 18 -32.62 5.90 -6.43
N ILE A 19 -32.46 4.58 -6.29
CA ILE A 19 -33.18 3.57 -7.09
C ILE A 19 -34.69 3.61 -6.82
N ASN A 20 -35.09 4.01 -5.62
CA ASN A 20 -36.49 3.95 -5.20
C ASN A 20 -37.30 5.22 -5.52
N CYS A 21 -36.65 6.39 -5.66
CA CYS A 21 -37.33 7.66 -5.94
C CYS A 21 -36.83 8.39 -7.21
N GLY A 22 -35.77 7.89 -7.85
CA GLY A 22 -35.26 8.37 -9.14
C GLY A 22 -34.57 9.74 -9.11
N ARG A 23 -34.27 10.31 -7.93
CA ARG A 23 -33.64 11.64 -7.79
C ARG A 23 -32.15 11.55 -7.47
N GLY A 24 -31.38 12.51 -7.99
CA GLY A 24 -29.94 12.64 -7.75
C GLY A 24 -29.63 13.01 -6.30
N MET A 25 -28.52 12.49 -5.77
CA MET A 25 -28.04 12.79 -4.40
C MET A 25 -26.98 13.90 -4.47
N GLU A 26 -27.31 15.12 -4.03
CA GLU A 26 -26.37 16.23 -3.86
C GLU A 26 -25.80 16.21 -2.43
N ILE A 27 -24.46 16.27 -2.29
CA ILE A 27 -23.77 16.44 -1.00
C ILE A 27 -22.99 17.75 -1.08
N GLU A 28 -23.53 18.79 -0.45
CA GLU A 28 -22.80 20.03 -0.16
C GLU A 28 -23.23 20.50 1.24
N ALA A 29 -22.44 20.15 2.25
CA ALA A 29 -22.47 20.77 3.58
C ALA A 29 -21.20 20.38 4.35
N LEU A 30 -20.32 21.36 4.61
CA LEU A 30 -19.46 21.54 5.81
C LEU A 30 -18.32 22.54 5.48
N LYS A 31 -18.65 23.82 5.34
CA LYS A 31 -17.67 24.92 5.18
C LYS A 31 -17.85 26.04 6.21
N GLN A 32 -18.40 25.74 7.39
CA GLN A 32 -18.79 26.79 8.35
C GLN A 32 -18.38 26.53 9.81
N GLU A 33 -17.35 25.71 10.06
CA GLU A 33 -16.72 25.59 11.39
C GLU A 33 -15.17 25.66 11.35
N ALA A 34 -14.55 25.85 10.18
CA ALA A 34 -13.08 25.98 10.05
C ALA A 34 -12.57 27.43 10.10
N VAL A 35 -13.47 28.42 10.13
CA VAL A 35 -13.09 29.85 10.09
C VAL A 35 -12.95 30.45 11.49
N GLU A 36 -13.62 29.91 12.51
CA GLU A 36 -13.56 30.46 13.87
C GLU A 36 -12.41 29.89 14.73
N ALA A 37 -11.76 28.80 14.31
CA ALA A 37 -10.60 28.22 15.01
C ALA A 37 -9.24 28.79 14.55
N ALA A 38 -9.20 29.49 13.42
CA ALA A 38 -7.97 30.07 12.88
C ALA A 38 -7.63 31.44 13.50
N GLU A 39 -8.62 32.15 14.06
CA GLU A 39 -8.43 33.50 14.61
C GLU A 39 -7.90 33.53 16.06
N GLU A 40 -7.86 32.40 16.76
CA GLU A 40 -7.31 32.32 18.14
C GLU A 40 -5.83 31.87 18.21
N LEU A 41 -5.24 31.34 17.13
CA LEU A 41 -3.87 30.81 17.16
C LEU A 41 -2.78 31.84 16.78
N GLU A 42 -3.14 32.93 16.09
CA GLU A 42 -2.19 34.00 15.69
C GLU A 42 -1.92 35.03 16.80
N ALA A 43 -2.61 34.97 17.94
CA ALA A 43 -2.51 35.96 19.02
C ALA A 43 -1.38 35.70 20.05
N SER A 44 -0.47 34.75 19.84
CA SER A 44 0.53 34.38 20.87
C SER A 44 2.01 34.41 20.49
N GLN A 45 2.39 34.83 19.28
CA GLN A 45 3.81 34.89 18.89
C GLN A 45 4.20 36.19 18.18
N GLU A 46 4.09 37.32 18.90
CA GLU A 46 4.82 38.55 18.58
C GLU A 46 5.18 39.33 19.86
N GLU A 47 6.07 38.77 20.68
CA GLU A 47 6.79 39.51 21.73
C GLU A 47 8.25 39.75 21.31
N SER A 48 8.47 40.44 20.17
CA SER A 48 9.68 41.27 19.93
C SER A 48 9.53 42.20 18.72
N ARG A 49 8.89 43.36 18.98
CA ARG A 49 9.17 44.69 18.40
C ARG A 49 10.68 44.94 18.21
N ASP A 50 11.25 45.73 17.30
CA ASP A 50 10.82 46.80 16.38
C ASP A 50 11.95 46.99 15.33
N ILE A 51 11.60 47.29 14.07
CA ILE A 51 12.06 48.48 13.31
C ILE A 51 11.12 48.63 12.09
N GLU A 52 10.43 49.76 12.08
CA GLU A 52 9.37 50.18 11.16
C GLU A 52 9.76 50.29 9.67
N GLN A 53 9.00 49.56 8.85
CA GLN A 53 8.10 50.06 7.80
C GLN A 53 8.62 50.98 6.67
N SER A 54 8.58 50.45 5.44
CA SER A 54 7.44 50.74 4.53
C SER A 54 7.36 49.74 3.36
N THR A 55 6.20 49.10 3.28
CA THR A 55 5.53 48.43 2.14
C THR A 55 6.02 47.06 1.64
N GLU A 56 5.38 46.03 2.22
CA GLU A 56 4.83 44.75 1.70
C GLU A 56 4.68 44.61 0.16
N GLY A 57 4.71 43.41 -0.44
CA GLY A 57 4.75 42.05 0.10
C GLY A 57 4.91 40.99 -1.00
N LYS A 58 5.69 39.95 -0.68
CA LYS A 58 5.61 38.56 -1.22
C LYS A 58 4.60 37.80 -0.33
N LYS A 59 3.94 36.72 -0.77
CA LYS A 59 4.52 35.37 -0.82
C LYS A 59 3.60 34.32 -1.48
N GLU A 60 4.28 33.27 -1.94
CA GLU A 60 3.85 31.99 -2.50
C GLU A 60 3.45 30.94 -1.44
N GLY A 61 2.90 29.81 -1.94
CA GLY A 61 2.88 28.45 -1.36
C GLY A 61 1.48 28.01 -0.89
N GLY A 62 0.87 26.87 -1.27
CA GLY A 62 1.32 25.61 -1.86
C GLY A 62 1.07 24.44 -0.89
N THR A 63 0.22 23.44 -1.23
CA THR A 63 0.09 22.08 -0.62
C THR A 63 -0.94 21.21 -1.39
N PRO A 64 -0.97 19.85 -1.26
CA PRO A 64 -0.83 18.89 -2.36
C PRO A 64 -2.05 17.97 -2.61
N TYR A 65 -2.06 17.22 -3.72
CA TYR A 65 -3.07 16.20 -4.03
C TYR A 65 -2.46 14.80 -4.28
N ILE A 66 -3.19 13.78 -3.83
CA ILE A 66 -2.88 12.34 -3.80
C ILE A 66 -3.53 11.64 -4.99
N PHE A 67 -2.79 10.73 -5.67
CA PHE A 67 -3.26 9.96 -6.82
C PHE A 67 -3.74 8.54 -6.47
N LYS A 68 -4.65 8.03 -7.31
CA LYS A 68 -5.22 6.68 -7.26
C LYS A 68 -4.71 5.88 -8.46
N LYS A 69 -4.06 4.74 -8.19
CA LYS A 69 -3.55 3.74 -9.14
C LYS A 69 -4.67 3.08 -9.95
N LEU A 70 -4.41 2.74 -11.22
CA LEU A 70 -5.15 1.72 -11.98
C LEU A 70 -4.17 0.85 -12.78
N ASP A 71 -4.35 -0.46 -12.61
CA ASP A 71 -3.70 -1.57 -13.30
C ASP A 71 -4.37 -1.86 -14.68
N ASP A 72 -3.69 -2.69 -15.48
CA ASP A 72 -4.09 -3.36 -16.74
C ASP A 72 -3.99 -2.51 -18.03
N THR A 73 -3.34 -2.88 -19.14
CA THR A 73 -2.74 -4.15 -19.61
C THR A 73 -1.71 -3.92 -20.74
N GLU A 74 -0.71 -4.79 -20.77
CA GLU A 74 0.50 -4.92 -21.59
C GLU A 74 0.32 -5.05 -23.13
N GLU A 75 -0.85 -4.74 -23.68
CA GLU A 75 -1.19 -4.92 -25.12
C GLU A 75 -1.35 -3.61 -25.90
N GLU A 76 -1.58 -2.46 -25.25
CA GLU A 76 -1.77 -1.19 -25.97
C GLU A 76 -0.45 -0.51 -26.39
N ALA A 77 0.66 -0.79 -25.70
CA ALA A 77 1.99 -0.29 -26.06
C ALA A 77 2.55 -0.89 -27.37
N LYS A 78 2.05 -2.04 -27.83
CA LYS A 78 2.57 -2.73 -29.03
C LYS A 78 2.01 -2.21 -30.35
N ILE A 79 0.97 -1.39 -30.34
CA ILE A 79 0.32 -0.90 -31.57
C ILE A 79 0.96 0.41 -32.08
N HIS A 80 1.72 1.13 -31.26
CA HIS A 80 2.28 2.44 -31.64
C HIS A 80 3.49 2.38 -32.59
N PHE A 81 4.09 1.21 -32.83
CA PHE A 81 5.26 1.10 -33.73
C PHE A 81 4.95 0.89 -35.22
N ARG A 82 3.69 0.98 -35.66
CA ARG A 82 3.32 0.90 -37.08
C ARG A 82 2.12 1.77 -37.43
N LYS A 83 2.33 3.09 -37.58
CA LYS A 83 1.60 3.96 -38.51
C LYS A 83 2.14 5.40 -38.47
N LEU A 84 3.36 5.58 -38.97
CA LEU A 84 3.79 6.85 -39.54
C LEU A 84 3.75 6.70 -41.05
N ASN A 85 2.67 7.22 -41.63
CA ASN A 85 2.48 7.68 -43.01
C ASN A 85 0.99 7.66 -43.29
N ASP A 86 0.34 8.81 -43.20
CA ASP A 86 -0.38 9.39 -44.35
C ASP A 86 -0.99 10.73 -43.93
N ASP A 87 -0.84 11.69 -44.84
CA ASP A 87 -1.31 13.08 -44.76
C ASP A 87 -2.80 13.20 -44.44
N GLU A 88 -3.18 14.17 -43.58
CA GLU A 88 -4.22 15.17 -43.89
C GLU A 88 -4.39 16.16 -42.72
N VAL A 89 -3.97 17.40 -42.94
CA VAL A 89 -4.27 18.56 -42.08
C VAL A 89 -5.75 18.94 -42.27
N PHE A 90 -6.60 18.66 -41.28
CA PHE A 90 -7.95 19.23 -41.23
C PHE A 90 -7.97 20.46 -40.31
N THR A 91 -8.25 21.64 -40.88
CA THR A 91 -8.55 22.87 -40.13
C THR A 91 -10.06 23.13 -40.14
N PRO A 92 -10.74 23.33 -38.99
CA PRO A 92 -12.17 23.65 -38.96
C PRO A 92 -12.44 25.16 -39.17
N VAL A 93 -12.24 25.68 -40.38
CA VAL A 93 -12.54 27.11 -40.71
C VAL A 93 -14.04 27.36 -40.99
N ASP A 94 -14.88 26.34 -41.11
CA ASP A 94 -16.20 26.51 -41.73
C ASP A 94 -17.40 26.72 -40.79
N ARG A 95 -17.18 27.03 -39.50
CA ARG A 95 -18.29 27.39 -38.57
C ARG A 95 -18.27 28.83 -38.04
N ILE A 96 -17.44 29.70 -38.62
CA ILE A 96 -17.22 31.08 -38.12
C ILE A 96 -18.20 32.13 -38.67
N THR A 97 -18.97 31.82 -39.72
CA THR A 97 -19.76 32.83 -40.44
C THR A 97 -20.84 33.55 -39.61
N PRO A 98 -21.65 32.88 -38.75
CA PRO A 98 -22.75 33.55 -38.06
C PRO A 98 -22.31 34.46 -36.89
N ILE A 99 -21.15 34.20 -36.28
CA ILE A 99 -20.62 34.95 -35.13
C ILE A 99 -19.82 36.17 -35.60
N LYS A 100 -19.10 36.05 -36.72
CA LYS A 100 -18.38 37.14 -37.39
C LYS A 100 -19.32 38.30 -37.74
N GLU A 101 -20.53 38.00 -38.23
CA GLU A 101 -21.53 39.01 -38.57
C GLU A 101 -22.10 39.74 -37.33
N LYS A 102 -22.33 39.03 -36.22
CA LYS A 102 -22.77 39.64 -34.95
C LYS A 102 -21.69 40.54 -34.32
N MET A 103 -20.42 40.15 -34.39
CA MET A 103 -19.31 40.98 -33.91
C MET A 103 -19.08 42.21 -34.79
N VAL A 104 -19.23 42.11 -36.11
CA VAL A 104 -19.13 43.25 -37.03
C VAL A 104 -20.26 44.26 -36.84
N SER A 105 -21.49 43.80 -36.55
CA SER A 105 -22.61 44.69 -36.22
C SER A 105 -22.36 45.48 -34.92
N ALA A 106 -21.94 44.81 -33.86
CA ALA A 106 -21.64 45.46 -32.57
C ALA A 106 -20.42 46.39 -32.65
N TYR A 107 -19.44 46.05 -33.48
CA TYR A 107 -18.29 46.90 -33.78
C TYR A 107 -18.71 48.17 -34.54
N ASN A 108 -19.56 48.06 -35.56
CA ASN A 108 -20.03 49.20 -36.35
C ASN A 108 -20.90 50.17 -35.54
N ASP A 109 -21.72 49.67 -34.61
CA ASP A 109 -22.55 50.51 -33.73
C ASP A 109 -21.71 51.31 -32.71
N LYS A 110 -20.63 50.71 -32.17
CA LYS A 110 -19.67 51.41 -31.29
C LYS A 110 -18.77 52.39 -32.03
N VAL A 111 -18.41 52.09 -33.28
CA VAL A 111 -17.67 53.02 -34.16
C VAL A 111 -18.53 54.24 -34.47
N LYS A 112 -19.84 54.06 -34.71
CA LYS A 112 -20.79 55.17 -34.95
C LYS A 112 -20.94 56.08 -33.73
N SER A 113 -21.10 55.52 -32.52
CA SER A 113 -21.19 56.32 -31.29
C SER A 113 -19.89 57.05 -30.94
N SER A 114 -18.74 56.45 -31.25
CA SER A 114 -17.42 57.06 -31.06
C SER A 114 -17.16 58.18 -32.08
N LYS A 115 -17.66 58.03 -33.33
CA LYS A 115 -17.60 59.05 -34.37
C LYS A 115 -18.48 60.25 -34.03
N ASP A 116 -19.71 60.04 -33.53
CA ASP A 116 -20.61 61.12 -33.09
C ASP A 116 -20.02 61.91 -31.91
N ASN A 117 -19.32 61.23 -30.99
CA ASN A 117 -18.62 61.88 -29.87
C ASN A 117 -17.39 62.67 -30.34
N LEU A 118 -16.66 62.16 -31.33
CA LEU A 118 -15.54 62.85 -31.95
C LEU A 118 -16.02 64.09 -32.72
N ASP A 119 -17.13 64.00 -33.47
CA ASP A 119 -17.72 65.13 -34.21
C ASP A 119 -18.27 66.22 -33.27
N LYS A 120 -18.84 65.84 -32.11
CA LYS A 120 -19.19 66.79 -31.04
C LYS A 120 -17.96 67.50 -30.46
N ARG A 121 -16.86 66.79 -30.26
CA ARG A 121 -15.60 67.35 -29.74
C ARG A 121 -14.87 68.22 -30.76
N ILE A 122 -14.88 67.85 -32.04
CA ILE A 122 -14.37 68.66 -33.16
C ILE A 122 -15.21 69.93 -33.31
N SER A 123 -16.54 69.86 -33.14
CA SER A 123 -17.42 71.04 -33.20
C SER A 123 -17.15 72.02 -32.05
N LYS A 124 -16.93 71.52 -30.82
CA LYS A 124 -16.48 72.33 -29.67
C LYS A 124 -15.08 72.92 -29.89
N GLY A 125 -14.16 72.16 -30.48
CA GLY A 125 -12.81 72.63 -30.82
C GLY A 125 -12.81 73.72 -31.89
N LYS A 126 -13.66 73.61 -32.93
CA LYS A 126 -13.85 74.66 -33.94
C LYS A 126 -14.43 75.95 -33.34
N ALA A 127 -15.39 75.83 -32.42
CA ALA A 127 -15.94 76.99 -31.70
C ALA A 127 -14.87 77.70 -30.86
N PHE A 128 -14.04 76.95 -30.13
CA PHE A 128 -12.92 77.49 -29.35
C PHE A 128 -11.84 78.16 -30.23
N ILE A 129 -11.52 77.58 -31.39
CA ILE A 129 -10.55 78.15 -32.34
C ILE A 129 -11.09 79.44 -32.99
N ASN A 130 -12.39 79.52 -33.32
CA ASN A 130 -13.00 80.75 -33.86
C ASN A 130 -13.09 81.87 -32.81
N ASP A 131 -13.38 81.52 -31.55
CA ASP A 131 -13.40 82.47 -30.43
C ASP A 131 -12.00 83.06 -30.16
N LYS A 132 -10.96 82.22 -30.19
CA LYS A 132 -9.55 82.64 -30.14
C LYS A 132 -9.07 83.39 -31.39
N ALA A 133 -9.57 83.07 -32.58
CA ALA A 133 -9.22 83.78 -33.83
C ALA A 133 -9.82 85.19 -33.89
N THR A 134 -10.91 85.45 -33.17
CA THR A 134 -11.52 86.78 -33.06
C THR A 134 -10.76 87.69 -32.09
N GLN A 135 -10.06 87.09 -31.11
CA GLN A 135 -9.14 87.80 -30.18
C GLN A 135 -7.74 88.05 -30.78
N LEU A 136 -7.42 87.47 -31.93
CA LEU A 136 -6.13 87.60 -32.62
C LEU A 136 -6.29 88.40 -33.93
N LYS A 137 -6.78 89.64 -33.82
CA LYS A 137 -6.52 90.67 -34.84
C LYS A 137 -5.20 91.35 -34.51
N GLU A 138 -4.10 90.84 -35.04
CA GLU A 138 -3.00 91.63 -35.60
C GLU A 138 -1.85 90.74 -36.09
N THR A 139 -1.47 90.95 -37.35
CA THR A 139 -0.21 90.57 -38.04
C THR A 139 -0.01 89.13 -38.56
N ASP A 140 0.07 89.05 -39.90
CA ASP A 140 0.54 87.98 -40.81
C ASP A 140 -0.33 86.70 -41.01
N PRO A 141 -1.12 86.63 -42.09
CA PRO A 141 -1.97 85.47 -42.40
C PRO A 141 -1.21 84.17 -42.72
N LYS A 142 0.10 84.21 -43.04
CA LYS A 142 0.88 82.99 -43.31
C LYS A 142 1.29 82.24 -42.04
N LYS A 143 1.51 82.95 -40.92
CA LYS A 143 1.86 82.33 -39.64
C LYS A 143 0.68 81.65 -38.95
N LEU A 144 -0.53 82.17 -39.14
CA LEU A 144 -1.76 81.58 -38.60
C LEU A 144 -2.10 80.22 -39.25
N LEU A 145 -1.74 80.04 -40.53
CA LEU A 145 -1.94 78.76 -41.25
C LEU A 145 -0.96 77.68 -40.77
N PHE A 146 0.32 78.04 -40.55
CA PHE A 146 1.34 77.11 -40.04
C PHE A 146 1.04 76.63 -38.61
N LEU A 147 0.56 77.52 -37.74
CA LEU A 147 0.19 77.16 -36.37
C LEU A 147 -1.03 76.22 -36.33
N LYS A 148 -2.02 76.44 -37.23
CA LYS A 148 -3.19 75.57 -37.38
C LYS A 148 -2.83 74.17 -37.88
N ILE A 149 -1.87 74.04 -38.79
CA ILE A 149 -1.41 72.75 -39.31
C ILE A 149 -0.54 72.00 -38.28
N GLY A 150 0.37 72.71 -37.59
CA GLY A 150 1.26 72.12 -36.60
C GLY A 150 0.54 71.56 -35.36
N VAL A 151 -0.48 72.27 -34.85
CA VAL A 151 -1.26 71.80 -33.69
C VAL A 151 -2.11 70.57 -34.05
N VAL A 152 -2.66 70.51 -35.26
CA VAL A 152 -3.44 69.35 -35.73
C VAL A 152 -2.54 68.12 -35.93
N ALA A 153 -1.33 68.28 -36.47
CA ALA A 153 -0.38 67.20 -36.66
C ALA A 153 0.15 66.62 -35.34
N CYS A 154 0.48 67.46 -34.35
CA CYS A 154 0.95 66.99 -33.04
C CYS A 154 -0.14 66.23 -32.25
N VAL A 155 -1.39 66.68 -32.33
CA VAL A 155 -2.51 65.98 -31.68
C VAL A 155 -2.77 64.62 -32.32
N LEU A 156 -2.66 64.50 -33.65
CA LEU A 156 -2.80 63.22 -34.35
C LEU A 156 -1.68 62.23 -34.01
N LEU A 157 -0.43 62.68 -33.92
CA LEU A 157 0.71 61.82 -33.57
C LEU A 157 0.66 61.32 -32.11
N LEU A 158 0.24 62.16 -31.16
CA LEU A 158 0.03 61.76 -29.76
C LEU A 158 -1.12 60.76 -29.60
N ILE A 159 -2.19 60.91 -30.39
CA ILE A 159 -3.29 59.93 -30.42
C ILE A 159 -2.79 58.59 -30.98
N PHE A 160 -1.99 58.58 -32.04
CA PHE A 160 -1.43 57.35 -32.62
C PHE A 160 -0.47 56.62 -31.66
N ALA A 161 0.38 57.35 -30.92
CA ALA A 161 1.33 56.76 -29.97
C ALA A 161 0.64 56.17 -28.72
N ILE A 162 -0.37 56.86 -28.18
CA ILE A 162 -1.10 56.39 -26.99
C ILE A 162 -2.04 55.24 -27.33
N VAL A 163 -2.64 55.23 -28.52
CA VAL A 163 -3.51 54.13 -28.97
C VAL A 163 -2.67 52.92 -29.36
N GLY A 164 -1.57 53.07 -30.10
CA GLY A 164 -0.79 51.93 -30.61
C GLY A 164 -0.17 51.03 -29.52
N VAL A 165 0.41 51.61 -28.46
CA VAL A 165 1.12 50.83 -27.41
C VAL A 165 0.16 50.28 -26.34
N ASN A 166 -0.93 51.00 -26.00
CA ASN A 166 -1.94 50.50 -25.06
C ASN A 166 -2.88 49.46 -25.68
N PHE A 167 -3.07 49.43 -27.00
CA PHE A 167 -3.92 48.43 -27.66
C PHE A 167 -3.25 47.06 -27.73
N TYR A 168 -1.92 47.03 -27.86
CA TYR A 168 -1.14 45.78 -27.97
C TYR A 168 -1.10 45.04 -26.63
N ARG A 169 -0.63 45.69 -25.54
CA ARG A 169 -0.53 45.10 -24.19
C ARG A 169 -1.88 44.81 -23.51
N ASN A 170 -2.94 45.58 -23.78
CA ASN A 170 -4.28 45.28 -23.22
C ASN A 170 -4.96 44.07 -23.87
N SER A 171 -4.50 43.62 -25.04
CA SER A 171 -5.21 42.58 -25.79
C SER A 171 -4.86 41.16 -25.33
N GLU A 172 -3.59 40.88 -25.00
CA GLU A 172 -3.14 39.57 -24.49
C GLU A 172 -3.62 39.33 -23.04
N HIS A 173 -3.45 40.31 -22.14
CA HIS A 173 -3.93 40.17 -20.75
C HIS A 173 -5.44 39.94 -20.66
N ARG A 174 -6.23 40.58 -21.54
CA ARG A 174 -7.68 40.34 -21.59
C ARG A 174 -8.03 38.98 -22.18
N ALA A 175 -7.23 38.47 -23.11
CA ALA A 175 -7.42 37.14 -23.67
C ALA A 175 -7.10 36.06 -22.62
N PHE A 176 -6.02 36.23 -21.85
CA PHE A 176 -5.69 35.35 -20.72
C PHE A 176 -6.80 35.33 -19.66
N ALA A 177 -7.29 36.49 -19.24
CA ALA A 177 -8.38 36.57 -18.27
C ALA A 177 -9.70 35.94 -18.78
N ILE A 178 -9.91 35.87 -20.10
CA ILE A 178 -11.04 35.16 -20.71
C ILE A 178 -10.77 33.65 -20.70
N ALA A 179 -9.57 33.22 -21.06
CA ALA A 179 -9.17 31.81 -21.06
C ALA A 179 -9.26 31.21 -19.63
N GLU A 180 -8.69 31.87 -18.63
CA GLU A 180 -8.79 31.47 -17.22
C GLU A 180 -10.24 31.41 -16.72
N LYS A 181 -11.13 32.27 -17.25
CA LYS A 181 -12.55 32.23 -16.90
C LYS A 181 -13.26 31.01 -17.48
N TYR A 182 -12.84 30.52 -18.64
CA TYR A 182 -13.34 29.27 -19.20
C TYR A 182 -12.79 28.07 -18.44
N GLU A 183 -11.50 28.07 -18.09
CA GLU A 183 -10.91 27.04 -17.24
C GLU A 183 -11.61 26.92 -15.88
N ASN A 184 -11.85 28.04 -15.18
CA ASN A 184 -12.57 28.06 -13.90
C ASN A 184 -14.03 27.60 -13.99
N LYS A 185 -14.57 27.46 -15.21
CA LYS A 185 -15.91 26.94 -15.49
C LYS A 185 -15.88 25.51 -16.03
N GLU A 186 -14.71 24.88 -16.07
CA GLU A 186 -14.48 23.55 -16.63
C GLU A 186 -14.87 23.47 -18.13
N ASP A 187 -14.84 24.62 -18.83
CA ASP A 187 -15.05 24.72 -20.28
C ASP A 187 -13.69 24.71 -20.99
N TYR A 188 -13.08 23.53 -21.06
CA TYR A 188 -11.70 23.37 -21.54
C TYR A 188 -11.55 23.62 -23.05
N GLU A 189 -12.57 23.28 -23.86
CA GLU A 189 -12.60 23.62 -25.29
C GLU A 189 -12.62 25.15 -25.48
N GLY A 190 -13.46 25.87 -24.74
CA GLY A 190 -13.51 27.33 -24.76
C GLY A 190 -12.23 27.99 -24.25
N ALA A 191 -11.56 27.38 -23.27
CA ALA A 191 -10.25 27.82 -22.79
C ALA A 191 -9.16 27.63 -23.87
N LEU A 192 -9.11 26.46 -24.52
CA LEU A 192 -8.17 26.17 -25.61
C LEU A 192 -8.34 27.14 -26.78
N GLU A 193 -9.57 27.39 -27.23
CA GLU A 193 -9.84 28.38 -28.29
C GLU A 193 -9.29 29.77 -27.91
N ALA A 194 -9.45 30.17 -26.65
CA ALA A 194 -8.94 31.45 -26.16
C ALA A 194 -7.40 31.49 -26.13
N TYR A 195 -6.74 30.40 -25.73
CA TYR A 195 -5.28 30.30 -25.76
C TYR A 195 -4.71 30.23 -27.19
N TYR A 196 -5.38 29.55 -28.12
CA TYR A 196 -4.99 29.54 -29.52
C TYR A 196 -5.02 30.93 -30.17
N LEU A 197 -6.03 31.75 -29.84
CA LEU A 197 -6.10 33.14 -30.29
C LEU A 197 -4.95 34.02 -29.75
N ILE A 198 -4.38 33.65 -28.60
CA ILE A 198 -3.16 34.28 -28.08
C ILE A 198 -1.97 33.86 -28.94
N LEU A 199 -1.82 32.56 -29.24
CA LEU A 199 -0.74 32.04 -30.08
C LEU A 199 -0.80 32.53 -31.53
N GLU A 200 -1.98 32.74 -32.12
CA GLU A 200 -2.11 33.33 -33.46
C GLU A 200 -1.47 34.72 -33.56
N LYS A 201 -1.54 35.50 -32.47
CA LYS A 201 -0.98 36.85 -32.41
C LYS A 201 0.46 36.86 -31.94
N ASN A 202 0.82 35.93 -31.07
CA ASN A 202 2.14 35.78 -30.49
C ASN A 202 2.50 34.29 -30.37
N PRO A 203 3.05 33.70 -31.44
CA PRO A 203 3.36 32.27 -31.49
C PRO A 203 4.39 31.79 -30.46
N ASN A 204 5.14 32.71 -29.84
CA ASN A 204 6.20 32.39 -28.87
C ASN A 204 5.76 32.60 -27.41
N ASN A 205 4.46 32.76 -27.15
CA ASN A 205 3.95 32.95 -25.80
C ASN A 205 4.02 31.64 -24.99
N LEU A 206 5.12 31.46 -24.24
CA LEU A 206 5.38 30.23 -23.47
C LEU A 206 4.31 29.94 -22.43
N LEU A 207 3.73 30.96 -21.78
CA LEU A 207 2.67 30.77 -20.79
C LEU A 207 1.40 30.21 -21.43
N ALA A 208 1.03 30.67 -22.62
CA ALA A 208 -0.13 30.14 -23.35
C ALA A 208 0.12 28.69 -23.79
N LYS A 209 1.34 28.36 -24.24
CA LYS A 209 1.75 26.99 -24.58
C LYS A 209 1.72 26.06 -23.37
N GLU A 210 2.21 26.53 -22.22
CA GLU A 210 2.17 25.78 -20.96
C GLU A 210 0.72 25.44 -20.58
N ARG A 211 -0.19 26.41 -20.59
CA ARG A 211 -1.62 26.18 -20.29
C ARG A 211 -2.28 25.22 -21.27
N ILE A 212 -2.05 25.40 -22.58
CA ILE A 212 -2.57 24.48 -23.59
C ILE A 212 -2.07 23.05 -23.34
N GLY A 213 -0.78 22.89 -23.05
CA GLY A 213 -0.17 21.61 -22.77
C GLY A 213 -0.81 20.90 -21.57
N PHE A 214 -0.99 21.60 -20.45
CA PHE A 214 -1.67 21.04 -19.27
C PHE A 214 -3.15 20.77 -19.51
N LEU A 215 -3.85 21.58 -20.31
CA LEU A 215 -5.24 21.30 -20.68
C LEU A 215 -5.38 19.99 -21.46
N TYR A 216 -4.48 19.75 -22.42
CA TYR A 216 -4.44 18.48 -23.15
C TYR A 216 -4.08 17.30 -22.26
N LEU A 217 -3.13 17.50 -21.33
CA LEU A 217 -2.66 16.46 -20.43
C LEU A 217 -3.70 16.04 -19.38
N GLU A 218 -4.29 17.02 -18.69
CA GLU A 218 -5.11 16.77 -17.49
C GLU A 218 -6.59 16.51 -17.80
N TYR A 219 -7.12 17.07 -18.89
CA TYR A 219 -8.57 17.09 -19.13
C TYR A 219 -9.00 16.46 -20.45
N LEU A 220 -8.12 16.44 -21.46
CA LEU A 220 -8.45 15.88 -22.78
C LEU A 220 -7.75 14.56 -23.07
N GLU A 221 -6.79 14.16 -22.24
CA GLU A 221 -6.01 12.92 -22.39
C GLU A 221 -5.33 12.80 -23.77
N ASP A 222 -4.99 13.93 -24.41
CA ASP A 222 -4.25 13.98 -25.68
C ASP A 222 -2.77 14.21 -25.39
N TYR A 223 -2.09 13.12 -25.05
CA TYR A 223 -0.69 13.12 -24.63
C TYR A 223 0.25 13.64 -25.72
N TRP A 224 -0.03 13.35 -27.00
CA TRP A 224 0.81 13.81 -28.11
C TRP A 224 0.76 15.34 -28.25
N MET A 225 -0.44 15.92 -28.19
CA MET A 225 -0.60 17.38 -28.23
C MET A 225 -0.01 18.04 -26.99
N ALA A 226 -0.21 17.46 -25.81
CA ALA A 226 0.39 17.94 -24.57
C ALA A 226 1.91 17.97 -24.66
N GLU A 227 2.54 16.86 -25.09
CA GLU A 227 3.99 16.73 -25.21
C GLU A 227 4.58 17.79 -26.15
N ASN A 228 3.97 17.99 -27.32
CA ASN A 228 4.44 18.95 -28.32
C ASN A 228 4.53 20.38 -27.76
N TYR A 229 3.54 20.81 -26.97
CA TYR A 229 3.56 22.12 -26.34
C TYR A 229 4.51 22.18 -25.13
N LEU A 230 4.46 21.18 -24.25
CA LEU A 230 5.20 21.20 -22.99
C LEU A 230 6.72 21.01 -23.21
N ARG A 231 7.15 20.23 -24.22
CA ARG A 231 8.58 20.12 -24.59
C ARG A 231 9.16 21.45 -25.05
N GLU A 232 8.42 22.21 -25.84
CA GLU A 232 8.88 23.53 -26.29
C GLU A 232 9.01 24.51 -25.12
N VAL A 233 8.08 24.46 -24.16
CA VAL A 233 8.16 25.26 -22.92
C VAL A 233 9.35 24.83 -22.07
N ALA A 234 9.61 23.52 -21.94
CA ALA A 234 10.76 22.99 -21.20
C ALA A 234 12.09 23.47 -21.79
N LEU A 235 12.21 23.54 -23.11
CA LEU A 235 13.42 23.97 -23.81
C LEU A 235 13.70 25.48 -23.67
N LEU A 236 12.64 26.31 -23.63
CA LEU A 236 12.76 27.76 -23.80
C LEU A 236 12.51 28.59 -22.52
N SER A 237 11.90 28.00 -21.48
CA SER A 237 11.57 28.73 -20.25
C SER A 237 12.76 28.80 -19.29
N GLU A 238 13.08 30.00 -18.79
CA GLU A 238 14.09 30.20 -17.74
C GLU A 238 13.47 30.27 -16.33
N ASP A 239 12.15 30.10 -16.18
CA ASP A 239 11.46 30.16 -14.89
C ASP A 239 11.68 28.87 -14.08
N PRO A 240 12.32 28.93 -12.89
CA PRO A 240 12.59 27.75 -12.07
C PRO A 240 11.34 26.99 -11.64
N ALA A 241 10.21 27.69 -11.42
CA ALA A 241 8.96 27.05 -11.04
C ALA A 241 8.33 26.28 -12.21
N VAL A 242 8.48 26.79 -13.44
CA VAL A 242 8.07 26.08 -14.66
C VAL A 242 8.96 24.86 -14.89
N GLN A 243 10.28 25.02 -14.77
CA GLN A 243 11.25 23.93 -14.91
C GLN A 243 10.99 22.80 -13.90
N LEU A 244 10.71 23.12 -12.64
CA LEU A 244 10.38 22.12 -11.61
C LEU A 244 9.06 21.38 -11.88
N ARG A 245 8.04 22.06 -12.44
CA ARG A 245 6.78 21.39 -12.83
C ARG A 245 7.01 20.44 -14.00
N LEU A 246 7.81 20.87 -14.99
CA LEU A 246 8.08 20.09 -16.19
C LEU A 246 9.08 18.95 -15.95
N SER A 247 9.97 19.03 -14.95
CA SER A 247 10.91 17.95 -14.61
C SER A 247 10.27 16.66 -14.10
N ASN A 248 8.98 16.72 -13.71
CA ASN A 248 8.18 15.55 -13.39
C ASN A 248 7.53 14.91 -14.63
N LEU A 249 7.31 15.72 -15.68
CA LEU A 249 6.74 15.27 -16.96
C LEU A 249 7.81 14.74 -17.89
N PHE A 250 8.95 15.42 -17.95
CA PHE A 250 10.15 15.04 -18.70
C PHE A 250 11.25 14.70 -17.69
N PRO A 251 11.41 13.42 -17.32
CA PRO A 251 12.32 13.02 -16.27
C PRO A 251 13.76 13.38 -16.63
N VAL A 252 14.50 14.00 -15.70
CA VAL A 252 15.95 14.17 -15.85
C VAL A 252 16.62 12.98 -15.18
N ILE A 253 17.59 12.35 -15.85
CA ILE A 253 18.37 11.26 -15.26
C ILE A 253 19.68 11.78 -14.70
N THR A 254 19.98 11.36 -13.48
CA THR A 254 21.26 11.59 -12.80
C THR A 254 21.95 10.27 -12.52
N VAL A 255 23.26 10.34 -12.29
CA VAL A 255 24.13 9.19 -12.07
C VAL A 255 24.96 9.38 -10.80
N SER A 256 25.17 8.31 -10.04
CA SER A 256 26.04 8.28 -8.86
C SER A 256 26.96 7.05 -8.92
N PRO A 257 28.31 7.20 -8.84
CA PRO A 257 29.04 8.46 -8.74
C PRO A 257 28.81 9.37 -9.96
N GLU A 258 28.96 10.67 -9.77
CA GLU A 258 28.90 11.63 -10.88
C GLU A 258 29.99 11.29 -11.91
N GLU A 259 29.66 11.46 -13.20
CA GLU A 259 30.62 11.26 -14.28
C GLU A 259 31.80 12.22 -14.13
N ASP A 260 33.01 11.65 -14.11
CA ASP A 260 34.26 12.39 -14.04
C ASP A 260 35.33 11.73 -14.94
N ASP A 261 36.42 12.46 -15.19
CA ASP A 261 37.57 11.94 -15.95
C ASP A 261 38.40 10.91 -15.15
N THR A 262 37.87 10.37 -14.03
CA THR A 262 38.59 9.44 -13.17
C THR A 262 38.64 8.05 -13.81
N VAL A 263 39.85 7.50 -13.89
CA VAL A 263 40.04 6.09 -14.24
C VAL A 263 39.97 5.26 -12.95
N TYR A 264 38.86 4.57 -12.76
CA TYR A 264 38.61 3.74 -11.59
C TYR A 264 39.54 2.53 -11.58
N LYS A 265 40.23 2.31 -10.45
CA LYS A 265 41.18 1.20 -10.26
C LYS A 265 40.58 -0.03 -9.59
N ASP A 266 39.36 0.12 -9.10
CA ASP A 266 38.51 -0.92 -8.58
C ASP A 266 37.24 -0.95 -9.41
N PHE A 267 36.52 -2.07 -9.39
CA PHE A 267 35.19 -2.11 -9.97
C PHE A 267 34.31 -1.08 -9.27
N ILE A 268 33.41 -0.46 -10.02
CA ILE A 268 32.43 0.48 -9.47
C ILE A 268 31.03 0.08 -9.87
N THR A 269 30.10 0.53 -9.04
CA THR A 269 28.68 0.37 -9.26
C THR A 269 28.08 1.75 -9.47
N VAL A 270 27.24 1.86 -10.49
CA VAL A 270 26.60 3.09 -10.93
C VAL A 270 25.11 3.03 -10.61
N GLU A 271 24.63 4.02 -9.87
CA GLU A 271 23.21 4.19 -9.57
C GLU A 271 22.61 5.27 -10.47
N LEU A 272 21.52 4.94 -11.15
CA LEU A 272 20.69 5.90 -11.88
C LEU A 272 19.56 6.40 -10.98
N ALA A 273 19.29 7.69 -11.03
CA ALA A 273 18.17 8.32 -10.35
C ALA A 273 17.47 9.30 -11.28
N THR A 274 16.29 9.75 -10.89
CA THR A 274 15.53 10.72 -11.68
C THR A 274 14.81 11.76 -10.82
N THR A 275 14.59 12.95 -11.38
CA THR A 275 13.82 14.03 -10.75
C THR A 275 12.34 13.71 -10.59
N ALA A 276 11.80 12.79 -11.40
CA ALA A 276 10.40 12.38 -11.36
C ALA A 276 10.26 11.10 -10.54
N SER A 277 9.77 11.19 -9.29
CA SER A 277 9.70 10.05 -8.35
C SER A 277 8.97 8.81 -8.88
N ASP A 278 8.07 9.00 -9.85
CA ASP A 278 7.20 7.96 -10.38
C ASP A 278 7.58 7.55 -11.82
N ALA A 279 8.70 8.04 -12.35
CA ALA A 279 9.17 7.70 -13.69
C ALA A 279 9.97 6.39 -13.70
N VAL A 280 9.83 5.66 -14.80
CA VAL A 280 10.57 4.42 -15.07
C VAL A 280 11.83 4.76 -15.86
N ILE A 281 12.99 4.29 -15.39
CA ILE A 281 14.27 4.46 -16.10
C ILE A 281 14.54 3.20 -16.92
N TYR A 282 14.85 3.36 -18.20
CA TYR A 282 15.40 2.31 -19.06
C TYR A 282 16.87 2.62 -19.36
N TYR A 283 17.70 1.59 -19.45
CA TYR A 283 19.11 1.77 -19.81
C TYR A 283 19.64 0.66 -20.72
N SER A 284 20.66 1.00 -21.50
CA SER A 284 21.53 0.10 -22.23
C SER A 284 22.98 0.33 -21.80
N LEU A 285 23.72 -0.75 -21.56
CA LEU A 285 25.15 -0.71 -21.26
C LEU A 285 25.93 -1.18 -22.48
N ILE A 286 26.85 -0.34 -22.95
CA ILE A 286 27.82 -0.65 -24.00
C ILE A 286 29.19 -0.77 -23.34
N ASN A 287 29.80 -1.94 -23.46
CA ASN A 287 31.14 -2.18 -22.95
C ASN A 287 31.88 -3.22 -23.82
N ASN A 288 33.02 -3.73 -23.33
CA ASN A 288 33.83 -4.72 -24.03
C ASN A 288 33.09 -6.05 -24.32
N SER A 289 32.01 -6.34 -23.60
CA SER A 289 31.15 -7.51 -23.78
C SER A 289 30.09 -7.30 -24.88
N GLY A 290 29.91 -6.07 -25.36
CA GLY A 290 28.93 -5.68 -26.37
C GLY A 290 27.91 -4.66 -25.85
N GLU A 291 26.87 -4.41 -26.63
CA GLU A 291 25.72 -3.57 -26.26
C GLU A 291 24.59 -4.44 -25.74
N SER A 292 24.09 -4.15 -24.53
CA SER A 292 22.89 -4.78 -24.00
C SER A 292 21.62 -4.21 -24.65
N PRO A 293 20.50 -4.94 -24.70
CA PRO A 293 19.21 -4.32 -25.01
C PRO A 293 18.85 -3.28 -23.93
N PHE A 294 17.98 -2.33 -24.28
CA PHE A 294 17.37 -1.45 -23.28
C PHE A 294 16.52 -2.29 -22.31
N THR A 295 16.83 -2.19 -21.02
CA THR A 295 16.10 -2.84 -19.94
C THR A 295 15.71 -1.82 -18.89
N GLU A 296 14.63 -2.11 -18.17
CA GLU A 296 14.22 -1.28 -17.04
C GLU A 296 15.25 -1.37 -15.90
N TYR A 297 15.59 -0.22 -15.33
CA TYR A 297 16.57 -0.06 -14.27
C TYR A 297 15.91 -0.29 -12.91
N TYR A 298 16.35 -1.36 -12.23
CA TYR A 298 15.87 -1.72 -10.91
C TYR A 298 16.97 -1.94 -9.88
N GLN A 299 18.23 -1.91 -10.33
CA GLN A 299 19.38 -2.16 -9.47
C GLN A 299 20.61 -1.45 -10.01
N PRO A 300 21.55 -1.09 -9.13
CA PRO A 300 22.81 -0.47 -9.52
C PRO A 300 23.58 -1.29 -10.59
N ILE A 301 24.20 -0.61 -11.55
CA ILE A 301 24.89 -1.19 -12.70
C ILE A 301 26.37 -1.38 -12.36
N VAL A 302 26.87 -2.60 -12.46
CA VAL A 302 28.29 -2.90 -12.25
C VAL A 302 29.04 -2.70 -13.58
N LEU A 303 30.13 -1.95 -13.54
CA LEU A 303 30.92 -1.66 -14.73
C LEU A 303 32.03 -2.68 -14.97
N ASP A 304 32.23 -3.06 -16.22
CA ASP A 304 33.29 -3.99 -16.65
C ASP A 304 34.64 -3.26 -16.78
N ASP A 305 35.75 -4.01 -16.85
CA ASP A 305 37.04 -3.43 -17.22
C ASP A 305 36.99 -2.79 -18.62
N GLY A 306 37.52 -1.57 -18.75
CA GLY A 306 37.53 -0.78 -19.97
C GLY A 306 36.57 0.42 -19.97
N GLU A 307 36.18 0.84 -21.17
CA GLU A 307 35.20 1.91 -21.38
C GLU A 307 33.79 1.34 -21.26
N ASN A 308 32.98 1.98 -20.42
CA ASN A 308 31.58 1.65 -20.20
C ASN A 308 30.74 2.87 -20.54
N ILE A 309 29.77 2.70 -21.42
CA ILE A 309 28.84 3.75 -21.82
C ILE A 309 27.44 3.32 -21.40
N ILE A 310 26.81 4.09 -20.51
CA ILE A 310 25.42 3.89 -20.11
C ILE A 310 24.56 4.86 -20.90
N LEU A 311 23.66 4.33 -21.71
CA LEU A 311 22.58 5.08 -22.33
C LEU A 311 21.35 4.94 -21.45
N ALA A 312 20.81 6.01 -20.90
CA ALA A 312 19.66 5.98 -20.01
C ALA A 312 18.53 6.91 -20.47
N GLN A 313 17.29 6.47 -20.37
CA GLN A 313 16.10 7.22 -20.74
C GLN A 313 14.99 7.02 -19.70
N GLY A 314 14.37 8.10 -19.25
CA GLY A 314 13.27 8.08 -18.30
C GLY A 314 11.94 8.20 -19.01
N ILE A 315 10.93 7.48 -18.55
CA ILE A 315 9.56 7.55 -19.06
C ILE A 315 8.66 7.90 -17.88
N SER A 316 7.98 9.05 -17.97
CA SER A 316 7.03 9.44 -16.92
C SER A 316 5.76 8.59 -16.95
N THR A 317 4.93 8.70 -15.92
CA THR A 317 3.63 8.01 -15.83
C THR A 317 2.66 8.37 -16.95
N TYR A 318 2.87 9.50 -17.64
CA TYR A 318 2.10 9.93 -18.82
C TYR A 318 2.67 9.42 -20.15
N GLY A 319 3.73 8.60 -20.10
CA GLY A 319 4.41 8.07 -21.28
C GLY A 319 5.36 9.06 -21.96
N PHE A 320 5.64 10.23 -21.35
CA PHE A 320 6.59 11.18 -21.92
C PHE A 320 8.02 10.74 -21.66
N GLU A 321 8.81 10.68 -22.73
CA GLU A 321 10.19 10.24 -22.70
C GLU A 321 11.15 11.41 -22.38
N SER A 322 12.21 11.14 -21.64
CA SER A 322 13.34 12.05 -21.55
C SER A 322 14.19 12.01 -22.83
N ASP A 323 15.14 12.94 -22.94
CA ASP A 323 16.28 12.73 -23.83
C ASP A 323 17.07 11.50 -23.38
N VAL A 324 17.81 10.88 -24.30
CA VAL A 324 18.72 9.78 -23.95
C VAL A 324 20.00 10.38 -23.36
N TYR A 325 20.20 10.16 -22.06
CA TYR A 325 21.40 10.54 -21.33
C TYR A 325 22.51 9.54 -21.61
N THR A 326 23.73 10.02 -21.82
CA THR A 326 24.92 9.20 -22.04
C THR A 326 25.91 9.48 -20.93
N PHE A 327 26.30 8.46 -20.17
CA PHE A 327 27.32 8.54 -19.13
C PHE A 327 28.49 7.64 -19.50
N VAL A 328 29.71 8.17 -19.47
CA VAL A 328 30.93 7.43 -19.83
C VAL A 328 31.80 7.23 -18.60
N PHE A 329 32.20 5.97 -18.37
CA PHE A 329 33.07 5.61 -17.26
C PHE A 329 34.26 4.78 -17.76
N HIS A 330 35.42 5.05 -17.19
CA HIS A 330 36.65 4.32 -17.49
C HIS A 330 37.10 3.51 -16.28
N VAL A 331 37.01 2.19 -16.40
CA VAL A 331 37.43 1.23 -15.39
C VAL A 331 38.70 0.56 -15.88
N ASN A 332 39.70 0.40 -15.01
CA ASN A 332 40.95 -0.28 -15.33
C ASN A 332 41.34 -1.15 -14.15
N VAL A 333 40.75 -2.35 -14.12
CA VAL A 333 40.88 -3.32 -13.05
C VAL A 333 41.63 -4.54 -13.59
N ASP A 334 42.60 -5.01 -12.83
CA ASP A 334 43.29 -6.28 -13.12
C ASP A 334 42.35 -7.44 -12.74
N ASP A 335 41.37 -7.72 -13.60
CA ASP A 335 40.26 -8.67 -13.37
C ASP A 335 40.75 -10.11 -13.27
N LYS A 336 41.11 -10.52 -12.05
CA LYS A 336 41.72 -11.82 -11.75
C LYS A 336 40.69 -12.93 -11.67
N PHE A 337 41.16 -14.15 -11.87
CA PHE A 337 40.37 -15.35 -11.60
C PHE A 337 40.15 -15.56 -10.10
N VAL A 338 38.92 -15.89 -9.74
CA VAL A 338 38.52 -16.27 -8.38
C VAL A 338 38.30 -17.77 -8.36
N VAL A 339 38.93 -18.44 -7.40
CA VAL A 339 38.78 -19.88 -7.15
C VAL A 339 38.00 -20.07 -5.87
N PHE A 340 37.01 -20.96 -5.85
CA PHE A 340 36.29 -21.38 -4.65
C PHE A 340 36.84 -22.73 -4.19
N ASP A 341 37.06 -22.90 -2.90
CA ASP A 341 37.49 -24.17 -2.33
C ASP A 341 36.31 -25.16 -2.28
N ASN A 342 35.09 -24.67 -2.10
CA ASN A 342 33.85 -25.45 -2.21
C ASN A 342 33.34 -25.48 -3.66
N ALA A 343 33.68 -26.55 -4.39
CA ALA A 343 33.27 -26.74 -5.78
C ALA A 343 31.74 -26.75 -6.00
N ALA A 344 30.96 -27.25 -5.04
CA ALA A 344 29.49 -27.27 -5.15
C ALA A 344 28.91 -25.86 -5.03
N LEU A 345 29.47 -25.04 -4.13
CA LEU A 345 29.11 -23.63 -4.00
C LEU A 345 29.53 -22.84 -5.25
N GLU A 346 30.73 -23.10 -5.79
CA GLU A 346 31.19 -22.49 -7.04
C GLU A 346 30.26 -22.80 -8.21
N GLU A 347 29.87 -24.07 -8.36
CA GLU A 347 28.96 -24.50 -9.42
C GLU A 347 27.58 -23.84 -9.27
N ALA A 348 27.08 -23.75 -8.04
CA ALA A 348 25.80 -23.13 -7.74
C ALA A 348 25.84 -21.62 -8.06
N ILE A 349 26.90 -20.91 -7.69
CA ILE A 349 27.10 -19.49 -8.03
C ILE A 349 27.21 -19.30 -9.54
N LYS A 350 27.98 -20.13 -10.25
CA LYS A 350 28.06 -20.08 -11.73
C LYS A 350 26.69 -20.27 -12.37
N GLY A 351 25.93 -21.25 -11.89
CA GLY A 351 24.58 -21.53 -12.38
C GLY A 351 23.64 -20.34 -12.19
N ALA A 352 23.66 -19.73 -11.01
CA ALA A 352 22.86 -18.53 -10.71
C ALA A 352 23.29 -17.31 -11.55
N LEU A 353 24.58 -17.18 -11.87
CA LEU A 353 25.08 -16.15 -12.79
C LEU A 353 24.85 -16.49 -14.29
N GLY A 354 24.17 -17.58 -14.62
CA GLY A 354 23.94 -18.02 -16.00
C GLY A 354 25.21 -18.46 -16.75
N LYS A 355 26.30 -18.72 -16.02
CA LYS A 355 27.58 -19.13 -16.60
C LYS A 355 27.63 -20.64 -16.81
N SER A 356 28.31 -21.06 -17.88
CA SER A 356 28.56 -22.48 -18.13
C SER A 356 29.43 -23.10 -17.03
N GLN A 357 29.29 -24.40 -16.78
CA GLN A 357 30.10 -25.14 -15.79
C GLN A 357 31.62 -25.05 -16.04
N GLN A 358 32.05 -24.82 -17.29
CA GLN A 358 33.47 -24.70 -17.66
C GLN A 358 34.01 -23.27 -17.52
N ALA A 359 33.15 -22.27 -17.28
CA ALA A 359 33.59 -20.91 -17.07
C ALA A 359 34.35 -20.79 -15.76
N THR A 360 35.43 -20.01 -15.75
CA THR A 360 36.13 -19.57 -14.54
C THR A 360 35.53 -18.25 -14.05
N LEU A 361 35.24 -18.16 -12.76
CA LEU A 361 34.78 -16.91 -12.16
C LEU A 361 35.92 -15.90 -12.12
N LYS A 362 35.57 -14.64 -12.34
CA LYS A 362 36.48 -13.50 -12.19
C LYS A 362 36.05 -12.57 -11.06
N GLU A 363 36.88 -11.60 -10.72
CA GLU A 363 36.56 -10.59 -9.71
C GLU A 363 35.33 -9.76 -10.12
N SER A 364 35.20 -9.41 -11.41
CA SER A 364 34.00 -8.76 -11.98
C SER A 364 32.72 -9.55 -11.71
N ASP A 365 32.75 -10.87 -11.92
CA ASP A 365 31.61 -11.75 -11.72
C ASP A 365 31.10 -11.72 -10.28
N ILE A 366 32.02 -11.82 -9.32
CA ILE A 366 31.64 -11.84 -7.90
C ILE A 366 31.36 -10.44 -7.35
N TYR A 367 31.94 -9.40 -7.95
CA TYR A 367 31.70 -8.00 -7.58
C TYR A 367 30.24 -7.61 -7.83
N SER A 368 29.62 -8.17 -8.88
CA SER A 368 28.19 -7.95 -9.15
C SER A 368 27.24 -8.59 -8.14
N ILE A 369 27.70 -9.50 -7.28
CA ILE A 369 26.86 -10.21 -6.32
C ILE A 369 26.60 -9.31 -5.11
N SER A 370 25.36 -8.88 -4.96
CA SER A 370 24.89 -7.99 -3.88
C SER A 370 23.94 -8.66 -2.90
N SER A 371 23.24 -9.72 -3.32
CA SER A 371 22.35 -10.51 -2.48
C SER A 371 22.50 -12.00 -2.77
N ILE A 372 22.52 -12.82 -1.71
CA ILE A 372 22.48 -14.28 -1.79
C ILE A 372 21.38 -14.79 -0.88
N GLN A 373 20.55 -15.67 -1.43
CA GLN A 373 19.58 -16.46 -0.69
C GLN A 373 19.89 -17.96 -0.84
N MET A 374 19.95 -18.65 0.29
CA MET A 374 20.31 -20.05 0.40
C MET A 374 19.19 -20.81 1.11
N LEU A 375 18.44 -21.65 0.39
CA LEU A 375 17.38 -22.50 0.94
C LEU A 375 17.63 -23.98 0.63
N GLY A 376 18.02 -24.76 1.64
CA GLY A 376 18.36 -26.15 1.43
C GLY A 376 19.50 -26.33 0.42
N ASN A 377 19.27 -26.99 -0.71
CA ASN A 377 20.30 -27.11 -1.77
C ASN A 377 20.14 -26.06 -2.90
N ARG A 378 19.26 -25.08 -2.73
CA ARG A 378 19.01 -24.01 -3.71
C ARG A 378 19.76 -22.75 -3.32
N ILE A 379 20.40 -22.14 -4.31
CA ILE A 379 20.98 -20.80 -4.21
C ILE A 379 20.27 -19.88 -5.19
N ALA A 380 20.14 -18.64 -4.77
CA ALA A 380 19.56 -17.54 -5.50
C ALA A 380 20.49 -16.33 -5.32
N ILE A 381 20.72 -15.58 -6.39
CA ILE A 381 21.61 -14.43 -6.41
C ILE A 381 20.89 -13.24 -7.03
N ASN A 382 21.11 -12.04 -6.51
CA ASN A 382 20.65 -10.78 -7.11
C ASN A 382 19.18 -10.80 -7.60
N LYS A 383 18.23 -10.91 -6.65
CA LYS A 383 16.77 -10.87 -6.88
C LYS A 383 16.15 -12.08 -7.60
N ASP A 384 16.88 -13.17 -7.82
CA ASP A 384 16.24 -14.48 -7.96
C ASP A 384 15.58 -14.83 -6.60
N ILE A 385 14.40 -14.30 -6.30
CA ILE A 385 13.80 -14.50 -4.98
C ILE A 385 13.27 -15.93 -4.91
N ILE A 386 13.74 -16.69 -3.92
CA ILE A 386 13.06 -17.90 -3.49
C ILE A 386 11.78 -17.43 -2.79
N GLU A 387 10.63 -17.70 -3.42
CA GLU A 387 9.33 -17.14 -3.04
C GLU A 387 9.02 -17.36 -1.55
N ALA A 388 8.29 -16.41 -0.93
CA ALA A 388 7.94 -16.45 0.49
C ALA A 388 7.17 -17.72 0.90
N GLU A 389 6.45 -18.37 -0.02
CA GLU A 389 5.79 -19.65 0.24
C GLU A 389 6.78 -20.82 0.43
N GLU A 390 7.92 -20.77 -0.25
CA GLU A 390 8.99 -21.76 -0.13
C GLU A 390 9.82 -21.57 1.15
N LEU A 391 9.80 -20.38 1.75
CA LEU A 391 10.47 -20.07 3.02
C LEU A 391 9.76 -20.63 4.26
N LYS A 392 8.57 -21.23 4.10
CA LYS A 392 7.88 -21.89 5.21
C LYS A 392 8.64 -23.14 5.66
N GLU A 393 8.82 -23.30 6.97
CA GLU A 393 9.61 -24.38 7.57
C GLU A 393 9.21 -25.78 7.07
N GLU A 394 7.91 -25.98 6.85
CA GLU A 394 7.31 -27.22 6.35
C GLU A 394 7.78 -27.63 4.95
N ASN A 395 8.22 -26.66 4.14
CA ASN A 395 8.64 -26.84 2.75
C ASN A 395 10.17 -26.96 2.60
N MET A 396 10.93 -26.76 3.68
CA MET A 396 12.39 -26.70 3.63
C MET A 396 12.98 -28.11 3.63
N THR A 397 13.85 -28.39 2.66
CA THR A 397 14.69 -29.60 2.69
C THR A 397 16.06 -29.25 3.24
N ALA A 398 16.61 -30.09 4.13
CA ALA A 398 17.93 -29.86 4.70
C ALA A 398 18.99 -29.74 3.58
N GLY A 399 19.70 -28.61 3.57
CA GLY A 399 20.86 -28.41 2.73
C GLY A 399 22.07 -29.17 3.26
N ASN A 400 23.03 -29.45 2.38
CA ASN A 400 24.27 -30.17 2.71
C ASN A 400 25.52 -29.33 2.40
N TRP A 401 25.43 -28.00 2.53
CA TRP A 401 26.59 -27.13 2.42
C TRP A 401 27.30 -27.08 3.78
N ASN A 402 28.50 -27.66 3.84
CA ASN A 402 29.24 -27.81 5.09
C ASN A 402 30.23 -26.66 5.33
N ASP A 403 30.75 -26.09 4.25
CA ASP A 403 31.74 -25.02 4.27
C ASP A 403 31.25 -23.88 3.37
N LEU A 404 31.02 -22.73 3.99
CA LEU A 404 30.56 -21.50 3.34
C LEU A 404 31.66 -20.41 3.36
N GLY A 405 32.89 -20.76 3.74
CA GLY A 405 33.99 -19.80 3.92
C GLY A 405 34.26 -18.94 2.68
N ASP A 406 34.08 -19.52 1.49
CA ASP A 406 34.25 -18.82 0.22
C ASP A 406 33.26 -17.68 0.00
N LEU A 407 32.09 -17.68 0.66
CA LEU A 407 31.18 -16.53 0.61
C LEU A 407 31.85 -15.25 1.13
N GLY A 408 32.86 -15.37 2.00
CA GLY A 408 33.68 -14.24 2.44
C GLY A 408 34.44 -13.54 1.31
N LYS A 409 34.54 -14.14 0.11
CA LYS A 409 35.14 -13.49 -1.07
C LYS A 409 34.23 -12.42 -1.68
N LEU A 410 32.93 -12.43 -1.36
CA LEU A 410 31.91 -11.56 -1.96
C LEU A 410 31.82 -10.21 -1.23
N LYS A 411 32.81 -9.33 -1.45
CA LYS A 411 32.97 -8.10 -0.63
C LYS A 411 31.84 -7.08 -0.75
N ASN A 412 31.06 -7.13 -1.83
CA ASN A 412 29.90 -6.23 -2.05
C ASN A 412 28.57 -6.81 -1.58
N LEU A 413 28.59 -7.99 -0.95
CA LEU A 413 27.37 -8.62 -0.47
C LEU A 413 26.71 -7.73 0.58
N LYS A 414 25.54 -7.19 0.25
CA LYS A 414 24.68 -6.40 1.13
C LYS A 414 23.67 -7.25 1.86
N GLU A 415 23.26 -8.36 1.26
CA GLU A 415 22.26 -9.25 1.82
C GLU A 415 22.70 -10.71 1.74
N LEU A 416 22.63 -11.40 2.88
CA LEU A 416 22.92 -12.82 2.96
C LEU A 416 21.84 -13.50 3.78
N MET A 417 21.12 -14.43 3.15
CA MET A 417 20.12 -15.24 3.84
C MET A 417 20.46 -16.71 3.74
N ILE A 418 20.61 -17.36 4.89
CA ILE A 418 20.98 -18.75 5.03
C ILE A 418 19.90 -19.47 5.83
N TYR A 419 19.16 -20.31 5.14
CA TYR A 419 18.01 -21.02 5.66
C TYR A 419 18.27 -22.52 5.68
N HIS A 420 18.04 -23.13 6.84
CA HIS A 420 17.95 -24.58 7.00
C HIS A 420 19.18 -25.35 6.47
N GLN A 421 20.37 -24.88 6.88
CA GLN A 421 21.68 -25.48 6.61
C GLN A 421 22.25 -26.12 7.88
N PRO A 422 21.74 -27.28 8.36
CA PRO A 422 22.17 -27.86 9.64
C PRO A 422 23.64 -28.34 9.64
N SER A 423 24.25 -28.44 8.46
CA SER A 423 25.65 -28.79 8.27
C SER A 423 26.60 -27.60 8.28
N ALA A 424 26.13 -26.39 7.96
CA ALA A 424 26.92 -25.17 8.01
C ALA A 424 27.06 -24.73 9.47
N ARG A 425 28.27 -24.84 10.04
CA ARG A 425 28.54 -24.47 11.43
C ARG A 425 29.53 -23.34 11.61
N ASP A 426 30.29 -23.02 10.57
CA ASP A 426 31.29 -21.95 10.60
C ASP A 426 30.82 -20.76 9.76
N PHE A 427 30.62 -19.62 10.42
CA PHE A 427 30.20 -18.36 9.82
C PHE A 427 31.24 -17.24 10.02
N GLN A 428 32.49 -17.58 10.38
CA GLN A 428 33.55 -16.57 10.58
C GLN A 428 33.81 -15.73 9.33
N PHE A 429 33.51 -16.24 8.14
CA PHE A 429 33.62 -15.51 6.88
C PHE A 429 32.76 -14.24 6.83
N VAL A 430 31.67 -14.17 7.60
CA VAL A 430 30.77 -13.00 7.66
C VAL A 430 31.50 -11.76 8.16
N ALA A 431 32.49 -11.92 9.04
CA ALA A 431 33.34 -10.81 9.51
C ALA A 431 34.14 -10.15 8.36
N SER A 432 34.24 -10.82 7.21
CA SER A 432 34.94 -10.33 6.03
C SER A 432 34.02 -9.68 4.99
N LEU A 433 32.73 -9.48 5.31
CA LEU A 433 31.71 -8.86 4.46
C LEU A 433 31.44 -7.41 4.92
N PRO A 434 32.18 -6.41 4.42
CA PRO A 434 32.14 -5.05 4.95
C PRO A 434 30.86 -4.27 4.62
N SER A 435 30.16 -4.65 3.55
CA SER A 435 28.95 -3.97 3.05
C SER A 435 27.65 -4.64 3.49
N LEU A 436 27.71 -5.63 4.40
CA LEU A 436 26.55 -6.43 4.77
C LEU A 436 25.57 -5.62 5.62
N GLU A 437 24.36 -5.43 5.10
CA GLU A 437 23.27 -4.65 5.69
C GLU A 437 22.17 -5.58 6.25
N ASN A 438 21.89 -6.69 5.57
CA ASN A 438 20.85 -7.64 5.92
C ASN A 438 21.44 -9.05 6.08
N LEU A 439 21.31 -9.62 7.27
CA LEU A 439 21.76 -10.98 7.54
C LEU A 439 20.63 -11.83 8.13
N THR A 440 20.39 -12.97 7.50
CA THR A 440 19.52 -14.02 8.02
C THR A 440 20.30 -15.32 8.12
N ILE A 441 20.33 -15.93 9.30
CA ILE A 441 20.88 -17.28 9.52
C ILE A 441 19.89 -18.03 10.43
N THR A 442 19.10 -18.94 9.88
CA THR A 442 18.03 -19.65 10.63
C THR A 442 18.10 -21.15 10.40
N ALA A 443 17.76 -21.91 11.45
CA ALA A 443 17.74 -23.38 11.43
C ALA A 443 19.08 -24.01 11.00
N THR A 444 20.20 -23.40 11.37
CA THR A 444 21.57 -23.92 11.10
C THR A 444 22.19 -24.57 12.33
N GLY A 445 21.65 -24.29 13.51
CA GLY A 445 22.20 -24.74 14.79
C GLY A 445 23.35 -23.87 15.30
N LEU A 446 23.42 -22.60 14.86
CA LEU A 446 24.37 -21.60 15.30
C LEU A 446 24.38 -21.45 16.83
N GLU A 447 25.56 -21.40 17.46
CA GLU A 447 25.72 -21.32 18.92
C GLU A 447 26.37 -20.01 19.39
N ASP A 448 27.28 -19.43 18.59
CA ASP A 448 28.04 -18.21 18.89
C ASP A 448 27.94 -17.21 17.75
N ILE A 449 27.97 -15.91 18.08
CA ILE A 449 27.78 -14.80 17.13
C ILE A 449 28.90 -13.75 17.20
N GLN A 450 30.03 -14.09 17.82
CA GLN A 450 31.17 -13.17 18.02
C GLN A 450 31.70 -12.60 16.69
N PHE A 451 31.54 -13.33 15.58
CA PHE A 451 31.97 -12.90 14.25
C PHE A 451 31.26 -11.64 13.74
N LEU A 452 30.10 -11.27 14.32
CA LEU A 452 29.32 -10.10 13.90
C LEU A 452 29.90 -8.75 14.37
N LYS A 453 30.89 -8.75 15.27
CA LYS A 453 31.38 -7.53 15.95
C LYS A 453 31.81 -6.40 15.01
N ASP A 454 32.28 -6.75 13.81
CA ASP A 454 32.83 -5.81 12.84
C ASP A 454 31.81 -5.44 11.73
N ASN A 455 30.61 -6.04 11.72
CA ASN A 455 29.57 -5.82 10.70
C ASN A 455 28.68 -4.60 11.03
N GLN A 456 29.30 -3.43 11.17
CA GLN A 456 28.67 -2.19 11.63
C GLN A 456 27.58 -1.63 10.68
N GLN A 457 27.50 -2.12 9.44
CA GLN A 457 26.48 -1.75 8.47
C GLN A 457 25.16 -2.52 8.64
N LEU A 458 25.10 -3.50 9.54
CA LEU A 458 23.90 -4.30 9.74
C LEU A 458 22.72 -3.45 10.25
N ASN A 459 21.64 -3.52 9.48
CA ASN A 459 20.36 -2.87 9.74
C ASN A 459 19.30 -3.92 10.13
N TYR A 460 19.42 -5.13 9.56
CA TYR A 460 18.52 -6.25 9.75
C TYR A 460 19.30 -7.51 10.12
N LEU A 461 18.95 -8.12 11.26
CA LEU A 461 19.56 -9.36 11.73
C LEU A 461 18.50 -10.35 12.20
N ASN A 462 18.34 -11.45 11.47
CA ASN A 462 17.50 -12.57 11.87
C ASN A 462 18.37 -13.81 12.15
N LEU A 463 18.39 -14.23 13.41
CA LEU A 463 19.13 -15.38 13.91
C LEU A 463 18.21 -16.40 14.60
N SER A 464 16.92 -16.36 14.27
CA SER A 464 15.90 -17.23 14.87
C SER A 464 16.17 -18.72 14.62
N ASN A 465 15.60 -19.58 15.46
CA ASN A 465 15.66 -21.04 15.30
C ASN A 465 17.09 -21.59 15.29
N ASN A 466 17.95 -21.12 16.20
CA ASN A 466 19.30 -21.63 16.39
C ASN A 466 19.52 -22.12 17.83
N LYS A 467 20.75 -22.11 18.32
CA LYS A 467 21.14 -22.56 19.66
C LYS A 467 21.97 -21.50 20.39
N ILE A 468 21.81 -20.24 20.01
CA ILE A 468 22.56 -19.10 20.55
C ILE A 468 22.25 -18.95 22.03
N GLN A 469 23.29 -18.87 22.85
CA GLN A 469 23.16 -18.66 24.30
C GLN A 469 23.56 -17.24 24.73
N GLY A 470 24.68 -16.74 24.19
CA GLY A 470 25.21 -15.42 24.49
C GLY A 470 25.12 -14.48 23.29
N LEU A 471 25.00 -13.18 23.58
CA LEU A 471 24.87 -12.13 22.57
C LEU A 471 26.17 -11.33 22.38
N ASN A 472 27.33 -11.92 22.69
CA ASN A 472 28.62 -11.27 22.44
C ASN A 472 28.82 -11.13 20.93
N GLY A 473 29.17 -9.93 20.47
CA GLY A 473 29.39 -9.64 19.05
C GLY A 473 28.37 -8.70 18.44
N ILE A 474 27.22 -8.43 19.09
CA ILE A 474 26.23 -7.47 18.58
C ILE A 474 26.18 -6.15 19.34
N GLN A 475 26.89 -6.02 20.46
CA GLN A 475 26.70 -4.90 21.40
C GLN A 475 27.00 -3.49 20.84
N ASP A 476 27.77 -3.43 19.76
CA ASP A 476 28.18 -2.17 19.12
C ASP A 476 27.49 -1.94 17.77
N LEU A 477 26.54 -2.80 17.35
CA LEU A 477 25.84 -2.69 16.06
C LEU A 477 24.75 -1.62 16.08
N SER A 478 25.15 -0.36 16.25
CA SER A 478 24.24 0.76 16.52
C SER A 478 23.23 1.09 15.42
N ASN A 479 23.45 0.62 14.19
CA ASN A 479 22.54 0.82 13.05
C ASN A 479 21.37 -0.19 13.01
N LEU A 480 21.40 -1.21 13.88
CA LEU A 480 20.43 -2.29 13.84
C LEU A 480 19.03 -1.79 14.18
N GLN A 481 18.10 -1.98 13.24
CA GLN A 481 16.68 -1.61 13.36
C GLN A 481 15.77 -2.82 13.58
N TYR A 482 16.20 -4.00 13.13
CA TYR A 482 15.48 -5.26 13.27
C TYR A 482 16.40 -6.33 13.87
N LEU A 483 15.94 -6.97 14.95
CA LEU A 483 16.61 -8.11 15.56
C LEU A 483 15.61 -9.22 15.90
N ASP A 484 15.79 -10.39 15.31
CA ASP A 484 15.06 -11.61 15.68
C ASP A 484 16.02 -12.67 16.22
N LEU A 485 15.82 -13.02 17.48
CA LEU A 485 16.55 -14.06 18.22
C LEU A 485 15.60 -15.15 18.72
N SER A 486 14.39 -15.23 18.18
CA SER A 486 13.36 -16.16 18.65
C SER A 486 13.80 -17.62 18.50
N HIS A 487 13.32 -18.50 19.38
CA HIS A 487 13.64 -19.93 19.38
C HIS A 487 15.14 -20.21 19.43
N ASN A 488 15.82 -19.61 20.41
CA ASN A 488 17.23 -19.84 20.73
C ASN A 488 17.37 -20.34 22.19
N ARG A 489 18.53 -20.14 22.81
CA ARG A 489 18.82 -20.46 24.22
C ARG A 489 19.35 -19.24 24.96
N VAL A 490 18.96 -18.03 24.53
CA VAL A 490 19.38 -16.78 25.14
C VAL A 490 18.80 -16.71 26.54
N ASN A 491 19.62 -16.34 27.52
CA ASN A 491 19.21 -16.18 28.91
C ASN A 491 19.45 -14.76 29.46
N ASP A 492 20.25 -13.95 28.77
CA ASP A 492 20.61 -12.59 29.16
C ASP A 492 20.64 -11.69 27.90
N VAL A 493 20.03 -10.51 28.04
CA VAL A 493 19.88 -9.51 26.97
C VAL A 493 20.72 -8.25 27.18
N TYR A 494 21.66 -8.21 28.12
CA TYR A 494 22.46 -7.03 28.45
C TYR A 494 23.17 -6.40 27.23
N HIS A 495 23.65 -7.22 26.30
CA HIS A 495 24.36 -6.76 25.11
C HIS A 495 23.47 -6.01 24.10
N ILE A 496 22.14 -6.12 24.17
CA ILE A 496 21.26 -5.33 23.28
C ILE A 496 20.96 -3.94 23.83
N SER A 497 21.44 -3.62 25.03
CA SER A 497 21.06 -2.41 25.77
C SER A 497 21.46 -1.08 25.12
N ASN A 498 22.39 -1.11 24.15
CA ASN A 498 22.86 0.06 23.41
C ASN A 498 22.32 0.11 21.96
N LEU A 499 21.50 -0.86 21.55
CA LEU A 499 20.94 -0.93 20.19
C LEU A 499 19.73 -0.01 20.06
N THR A 500 19.91 1.27 20.36
CA THR A 500 18.82 2.25 20.52
C THR A 500 18.08 2.58 19.22
N ALA A 501 18.62 2.20 18.06
CA ALA A 501 17.95 2.32 16.77
C ALA A 501 16.94 1.18 16.48
N LEU A 502 16.85 0.17 17.36
CA LEU A 502 15.94 -0.95 17.20
C LEU A 502 14.48 -0.46 17.19
N LYS A 503 13.78 -0.84 16.13
CA LYS A 503 12.33 -0.67 15.95
C LYS A 503 11.57 -1.96 16.19
N LYS A 504 12.20 -3.11 15.89
CA LYS A 504 11.59 -4.44 16.01
C LYS A 504 12.53 -5.40 16.72
N LEU A 505 12.04 -6.03 17.79
CA LEU A 505 12.79 -6.97 18.59
C LEU A 505 11.95 -8.20 18.94
N TYR A 506 12.41 -9.37 18.49
CA TYR A 506 11.77 -10.65 18.80
C TYR A 506 12.73 -11.55 19.56
N LEU A 507 12.31 -11.94 20.76
CA LEU A 507 13.07 -12.75 21.72
C LEU A 507 12.29 -14.00 22.13
N GLY A 508 11.23 -14.35 21.40
CA GLY A 508 10.28 -15.39 21.80
C GLY A 508 10.93 -16.78 21.94
N GLY A 509 10.45 -17.64 22.84
CA GLY A 509 10.93 -19.03 22.95
C GLY A 509 12.40 -19.16 23.35
N ASN A 510 12.87 -18.30 24.25
CA ASN A 510 14.20 -18.34 24.87
C ASN A 510 14.09 -18.71 26.35
N SER A 511 15.15 -18.47 27.14
CA SER A 511 15.18 -18.69 28.60
C SER A 511 15.56 -17.41 29.34
N ILE A 512 15.07 -16.27 28.85
CA ILE A 512 15.33 -14.96 29.46
C ILE A 512 14.48 -14.86 30.74
N GLU A 513 15.05 -14.27 31.79
CA GLU A 513 14.38 -14.00 33.07
C GLU A 513 14.16 -12.51 33.30
N ASP A 514 15.17 -11.68 32.99
CA ASP A 514 15.14 -10.23 33.18
C ASP A 514 15.24 -9.50 31.83
N VAL A 515 14.19 -8.75 31.51
CA VAL A 515 14.09 -7.90 30.31
C VAL A 515 14.02 -6.41 30.67
N ASN A 516 14.24 -6.02 31.92
CA ASN A 516 14.15 -4.63 32.35
C ASN A 516 15.10 -3.70 31.60
N ILE A 517 16.20 -4.23 31.04
CA ILE A 517 17.16 -3.47 30.26
C ILE A 517 16.56 -2.94 28.94
N LEU A 518 15.49 -3.57 28.43
CA LEU A 518 14.79 -3.18 27.21
C LEU A 518 14.17 -1.78 27.29
N ARG A 519 13.92 -1.25 28.50
CA ARG A 519 13.45 0.13 28.70
C ARG A 519 14.35 1.20 28.06
N LYS A 520 15.60 0.87 27.73
CA LYS A 520 16.51 1.79 27.04
C LYS A 520 16.21 1.93 25.54
N LEU A 521 15.45 1.00 24.95
CA LEU A 521 15.18 0.92 23.53
C LEU A 521 13.90 1.70 23.20
N GLN A 522 14.01 3.03 23.25
CA GLN A 522 12.87 3.95 23.19
C GLN A 522 12.23 4.07 21.79
N GLU A 523 12.93 3.65 20.74
CA GLU A 523 12.43 3.64 19.35
C GLU A 523 11.69 2.34 18.99
N LEU A 524 11.52 1.40 19.94
CA LEU A 524 10.82 0.14 19.67
C LEU A 524 9.35 0.38 19.36
N GLU A 525 8.93 -0.15 18.21
CA GLU A 525 7.54 -0.19 17.75
C GLU A 525 6.93 -1.58 17.91
N GLU A 526 7.75 -2.64 17.78
CA GLU A 526 7.31 -4.03 17.92
C GLU A 526 8.24 -4.81 18.87
N LEU A 527 7.64 -5.46 19.88
CA LEU A 527 8.36 -6.28 20.85
C LEU A 527 7.64 -7.62 21.06
N SER A 528 8.37 -8.73 20.91
CA SER A 528 7.93 -10.04 21.41
C SER A 528 8.94 -10.60 22.40
N VAL A 529 8.48 -10.94 23.59
CA VAL A 529 9.23 -11.71 24.60
C VAL A 529 8.47 -12.98 24.99
N ALA A 530 7.59 -13.45 24.10
CA ALA A 530 6.74 -14.60 24.32
C ALA A 530 7.52 -15.86 24.74
N THR A 531 6.91 -16.74 25.53
CA THR A 531 7.49 -18.04 25.92
C THR A 531 8.90 -17.91 26.51
N ASN A 532 9.14 -16.85 27.30
CA ASN A 532 10.29 -16.71 28.20
C ASN A 532 9.90 -16.97 29.65
N SER A 533 10.86 -16.89 30.56
CA SER A 533 10.64 -17.03 32.01
C SER A 533 10.37 -15.70 32.72
N ASN A 534 10.18 -14.61 31.97
CA ASN A 534 9.97 -13.26 32.50
C ASN A 534 8.71 -13.17 33.36
N THR A 535 8.83 -12.52 34.52
CA THR A 535 7.73 -12.36 35.49
C THR A 535 7.29 -10.92 35.74
N ASP A 536 8.05 -9.93 35.30
CA ASP A 536 7.82 -8.50 35.58
C ASP A 536 7.73 -7.68 34.28
N TYR A 537 6.73 -6.82 34.22
CA TYR A 537 6.38 -5.97 33.09
C TYR A 537 6.37 -4.48 33.43
N GLU A 538 6.80 -4.07 34.63
CA GLU A 538 6.78 -2.67 35.05
C GLU A 538 7.58 -1.76 34.09
N PHE A 539 8.71 -2.25 33.56
CA PHE A 539 9.58 -1.51 32.65
C PHE A 539 8.88 -1.03 31.36
N LEU A 540 7.81 -1.74 30.93
CA LEU A 540 7.05 -1.40 29.73
C LEU A 540 6.38 -0.04 29.83
N GLY A 541 6.10 0.48 31.04
CA GLY A 541 5.46 1.78 31.22
C GLY A 541 6.24 2.96 30.65
N SER A 542 7.52 2.74 30.30
CA SER A 542 8.38 3.74 29.65
C SER A 542 8.51 3.57 28.13
N MET A 543 7.89 2.55 27.53
CA MET A 543 8.05 2.18 26.12
C MET A 543 6.83 2.62 25.29
N THR A 544 6.42 3.87 25.45
CA THR A 544 5.13 4.38 24.96
C THR A 544 4.97 4.39 23.43
N GLY A 545 6.07 4.23 22.68
CA GLY A 545 6.06 4.11 21.20
C GLY A 545 5.65 2.74 20.67
N LEU A 546 5.49 1.73 21.54
CA LEU A 546 5.10 0.38 21.13
C LEU A 546 3.72 0.38 20.47
N LYS A 547 3.66 -0.26 19.29
CA LYS A 547 2.44 -0.52 18.52
C LYS A 547 2.04 -1.98 18.59
N LYS A 548 3.01 -2.90 18.70
CA LYS A 548 2.76 -4.33 18.85
C LYS A 548 3.55 -4.93 20.00
N LEU A 549 2.86 -5.70 20.82
CA LEU A 549 3.44 -6.32 22.00
C LEU A 549 2.93 -7.74 22.19
N ASP A 550 3.86 -8.70 22.18
CA ASP A 550 3.57 -10.09 22.46
C ASP A 550 4.33 -10.57 23.70
N LEU A 551 3.56 -10.83 24.76
CA LEU A 551 4.04 -11.35 26.05
C LEU A 551 3.59 -12.79 26.28
N SER A 552 2.96 -13.43 25.29
CA SER A 552 2.25 -14.70 25.46
C SER A 552 3.12 -15.82 25.99
N ASN A 553 2.53 -16.71 26.79
CA ASN A 553 3.16 -17.94 27.25
C ASN A 553 2.15 -19.11 27.16
N PRO A 554 1.90 -19.63 25.94
CA PRO A 554 0.86 -20.64 25.72
C PRO A 554 1.17 -22.01 26.35
N SER A 555 2.43 -22.23 26.75
CA SER A 555 2.91 -23.45 27.41
C SER A 555 2.54 -23.52 28.89
N ASN A 556 2.19 -22.38 29.49
CA ASN A 556 1.77 -22.33 30.87
C ASN A 556 0.35 -22.90 30.97
N ALA A 557 0.21 -24.10 31.54
CA ALA A 557 -1.11 -24.66 31.86
C ALA A 557 -1.85 -23.62 32.70
N ARG A 558 -3.12 -23.31 32.36
CA ARG A 558 -3.99 -22.28 32.99
C ARG A 558 -3.43 -21.93 34.35
N VAL A 559 -2.58 -20.90 34.40
CA VAL A 559 -1.94 -20.56 35.65
C VAL A 559 -3.10 -20.09 36.50
N SER A 560 -3.46 -20.90 37.49
CA SER A 560 -4.12 -20.36 38.66
C SER A 560 -3.09 -19.41 39.24
N GLY A 561 -3.01 -18.19 38.70
CA GLY A 561 -2.38 -17.11 39.42
C GLY A 561 -2.96 -17.19 40.83
N GLY A 562 -2.17 -16.85 41.85
CA GLY A 562 -2.78 -16.56 43.15
C GLY A 562 -3.99 -15.65 42.95
N ASP A 563 -4.89 -15.56 43.93
CA ASP A 563 -6.23 -14.96 43.76
C ASP A 563 -6.27 -13.61 42.99
N ASP A 564 -5.17 -12.87 42.94
CA ASP A 564 -4.97 -11.57 42.29
C ASP A 564 -4.52 -11.60 40.79
N GLY A 565 -4.01 -12.71 40.26
CA GLY A 565 -3.50 -12.80 38.87
C GLY A 565 -2.15 -12.10 38.63
N ARG A 566 -1.65 -12.12 37.38
CA ARG A 566 -0.40 -11.43 36.99
C ARG A 566 -0.61 -9.91 36.92
N ASP A 567 0.33 -9.14 37.47
CA ASP A 567 0.36 -7.67 37.35
C ASP A 567 0.79 -7.24 35.94
N ILE A 568 -0.03 -6.37 35.34
CA ILE A 568 0.19 -5.77 34.02
C ILE A 568 0.07 -4.24 34.05
N SER A 569 0.19 -3.62 35.23
CA SER A 569 0.07 -2.17 35.43
C SER A 569 1.01 -1.34 34.55
N GLY A 570 2.19 -1.87 34.23
CA GLY A 570 3.15 -1.29 33.29
C GLY A 570 2.60 -1.07 31.87
N LEU A 571 1.49 -1.73 31.47
CA LEU A 571 0.88 -1.54 30.15
C LEU A 571 0.03 -0.27 30.05
N SER A 572 -0.34 0.35 31.16
CA SER A 572 -1.32 1.47 31.20
C SER A 572 -0.91 2.69 30.39
N GLN A 573 0.38 2.88 30.15
CA GLN A 573 0.91 4.03 29.41
C GLN A 573 1.08 3.75 27.91
N LEU A 574 0.86 2.52 27.46
CA LEU A 574 1.13 2.09 26.09
C LEU A 574 -0.01 2.43 25.11
N THR A 575 -0.48 3.66 25.13
CA THR A 575 -1.70 4.10 24.41
C THR A 575 -1.58 4.04 22.88
N SER A 576 -0.37 3.89 22.34
CA SER A 576 -0.11 3.64 20.92
C SER A 576 -0.27 2.17 20.50
N LEU A 577 -0.51 1.23 21.43
CA LEU A 577 -0.69 -0.18 21.09
C LEU A 577 -1.90 -0.41 20.20
N GLU A 578 -1.66 -1.16 19.13
CA GLU A 578 -2.66 -1.64 18.19
C GLU A 578 -2.84 -3.17 18.29
N ASP A 579 -1.80 -3.90 18.71
CA ASP A 579 -1.76 -5.35 18.81
C ASP A 579 -1.15 -5.78 20.14
N LEU A 580 -1.92 -6.53 20.94
CA LEU A 580 -1.50 -7.05 22.23
C LEU A 580 -1.86 -8.52 22.40
N SER A 581 -0.85 -9.34 22.67
CA SER A 581 -1.02 -10.73 23.10
C SER A 581 -0.54 -10.94 24.53
N LEU A 582 -1.46 -11.41 25.38
CA LEU A 582 -1.27 -11.79 26.78
C LEU A 582 -1.69 -13.24 27.01
N ALA A 583 -1.74 -14.06 25.96
CA ALA A 583 -2.23 -15.43 26.03
C ALA A 583 -1.41 -16.27 27.03
N GLY A 584 -2.05 -16.98 27.95
CA GLY A 584 -1.36 -17.87 28.91
C GLY A 584 -0.52 -17.16 29.98
N CYS A 585 -0.69 -15.85 30.17
CA CYS A 585 0.10 -15.08 31.14
C CYS A 585 -0.41 -15.20 32.59
N GLY A 586 -1.57 -15.78 32.83
CA GLY A 586 -2.20 -15.83 34.16
C GLY A 586 -2.83 -14.50 34.57
N VAL A 587 -3.28 -13.71 33.60
CA VAL A 587 -3.92 -12.41 33.80
C VAL A 587 -5.35 -12.60 34.30
N LYS A 588 -5.77 -11.76 35.25
CA LYS A 588 -7.14 -11.71 35.78
C LYS A 588 -7.67 -10.28 35.78
N ASN A 589 -6.91 -9.36 36.38
CA ASN A 589 -7.19 -7.93 36.33
C ASN A 589 -6.62 -7.34 35.03
N VAL A 590 -7.48 -6.65 34.28
CA VAL A 590 -7.13 -5.98 33.02
C VAL A 590 -7.38 -4.47 33.06
N GLU A 591 -7.53 -3.87 34.25
CA GLU A 591 -7.75 -2.43 34.43
C GLU A 591 -6.71 -1.58 33.71
N ALA A 592 -5.44 -2.02 33.69
CA ALA A 592 -4.36 -1.36 32.97
C ALA A 592 -4.62 -1.20 31.47
N LEU A 593 -5.54 -1.96 30.88
CA LEU A 593 -5.85 -1.87 29.45
C LEU A 593 -6.86 -0.75 29.14
N SER A 594 -7.55 -0.15 30.13
CA SER A 594 -8.74 0.68 29.91
C SER A 594 -8.57 1.83 28.92
N ASP A 595 -7.36 2.39 28.84
CA ASP A 595 -7.05 3.60 28.08
C ASP A 595 -6.36 3.29 26.75
N LEU A 596 -6.20 2.01 26.39
CA LEU A 596 -5.58 1.56 25.13
C LEU A 596 -6.56 1.65 23.96
N GLN A 597 -7.00 2.87 23.66
CA GLN A 597 -8.09 3.14 22.70
C GLN A 597 -7.74 2.84 21.24
N ASN A 598 -6.46 2.65 20.91
CA ASN A 598 -6.00 2.27 19.57
C ASN A 598 -5.94 0.75 19.35
N LEU A 599 -6.23 -0.05 20.38
CA LEU A 599 -6.08 -1.50 20.32
C LEU A 599 -7.10 -2.12 19.36
N LYS A 600 -6.60 -2.82 18.34
CA LYS A 600 -7.38 -3.51 17.30
C LYS A 600 -7.39 -5.02 17.49
N TYR A 601 -6.27 -5.58 17.98
CA TYR A 601 -6.13 -7.00 18.27
C TYR A 601 -5.81 -7.20 19.75
N LEU A 602 -6.57 -8.08 20.40
CA LEU A 602 -6.34 -8.47 21.79
C LEU A 602 -6.50 -9.98 21.96
N ASP A 603 -5.40 -10.65 22.32
CA ASP A 603 -5.42 -12.05 22.74
C ASP A 603 -5.24 -12.17 24.26
N LEU A 604 -6.31 -12.59 24.93
CA LEU A 604 -6.37 -12.90 26.36
C LEU A 604 -6.67 -14.38 26.59
N SER A 605 -6.45 -15.26 25.62
CA SER A 605 -6.73 -16.68 25.76
C SER A 605 -5.93 -17.34 26.88
N ARG A 606 -6.46 -18.43 27.46
CA ARG A 606 -5.80 -19.24 28.51
C ARG A 606 -5.41 -18.43 29.76
N ASN A 607 -6.27 -17.51 30.17
CA ASN A 607 -6.09 -16.67 31.35
C ASN A 607 -7.19 -16.95 32.40
N ALA A 608 -7.37 -16.04 33.36
CA ALA A 608 -8.42 -16.07 34.36
C ALA A 608 -9.40 -14.90 34.21
N ILE A 609 -9.68 -14.48 32.97
CA ILE A 609 -10.63 -13.40 32.68
C ILE A 609 -12.04 -13.81 33.08
N ASN A 610 -12.75 -12.90 33.76
CA ASN A 610 -14.11 -13.09 34.26
C ASN A 610 -15.02 -11.89 33.87
N ALA A 611 -16.27 -11.87 34.35
CA ALA A 611 -17.24 -10.82 34.05
C ALA A 611 -16.78 -9.40 34.41
N GLU A 612 -15.98 -9.21 35.46
CA GLU A 612 -15.48 -7.88 35.86
C GLU A 612 -14.47 -7.35 34.83
N ALA A 613 -13.56 -8.21 34.38
CA ALA A 613 -12.59 -7.86 33.34
C ALA A 613 -13.26 -7.47 32.00
N LEU A 614 -14.41 -8.08 31.67
CA LEU A 614 -15.18 -7.72 30.47
C LEU A 614 -15.66 -6.26 30.48
N LYS A 615 -15.89 -5.64 31.66
CA LYS A 615 -16.25 -4.22 31.75
C LYS A 615 -15.14 -3.31 31.27
N THR A 616 -13.88 -3.67 31.55
CA THR A 616 -12.73 -2.92 31.06
C THR A 616 -12.49 -3.18 29.59
N ILE A 617 -12.57 -4.43 29.14
CA ILE A 617 -12.41 -4.80 27.72
C ILE A 617 -13.47 -4.09 26.86
N GLY A 618 -14.70 -3.97 27.37
CA GLY A 618 -15.79 -3.23 26.72
C GLY A 618 -15.53 -1.74 26.48
N LYS A 619 -14.47 -1.15 27.05
CA LYS A 619 -14.05 0.24 26.79
C LYS A 619 -13.17 0.37 25.53
N LEU A 620 -12.69 -0.73 24.96
CA LEU A 620 -11.72 -0.75 23.86
C LEU A 620 -12.42 -0.72 22.50
N SER A 621 -13.05 0.42 22.20
CA SER A 621 -13.98 0.56 21.07
C SER A 621 -13.38 0.31 19.68
N ALA A 622 -12.05 0.39 19.53
CA ALA A 622 -11.33 0.11 18.29
C ALA A 622 -11.09 -1.39 18.02
N LEU A 623 -11.38 -2.29 18.98
CA LEU A 623 -11.13 -3.73 18.81
C LEU A 623 -11.85 -4.29 17.59
N GLU A 624 -11.07 -4.97 16.75
CA GLU A 624 -11.54 -5.73 15.59
C GLU A 624 -11.47 -7.23 15.84
N THR A 625 -10.48 -7.69 16.62
CA THR A 625 -10.28 -9.10 16.97
C THR A 625 -10.09 -9.26 18.47
N LEU A 626 -10.89 -10.14 19.07
CA LEU A 626 -10.83 -10.46 20.49
C LEU A 626 -10.83 -11.97 20.73
N ASN A 627 -9.73 -12.48 21.28
CA ASN A 627 -9.60 -13.88 21.68
C ASN A 627 -9.69 -14.01 23.21
N LEU A 628 -10.74 -14.68 23.68
CA LEU A 628 -11.03 -14.95 25.09
C LEU A 628 -11.11 -16.45 25.37
N GLU A 629 -10.56 -17.29 24.50
CA GLU A 629 -10.58 -18.75 24.66
C GLU A 629 -10.03 -19.20 26.02
N ASP A 630 -10.66 -20.21 26.63
CA ASP A 630 -10.20 -20.87 27.86
C ASP A 630 -9.96 -19.90 29.02
N ASN A 631 -11.02 -19.18 29.40
CA ASN A 631 -11.05 -18.26 30.53
C ASN A 631 -12.06 -18.71 31.60
N GLN A 632 -12.50 -17.80 32.46
CA GLN A 632 -13.45 -18.01 33.55
C GLN A 632 -14.68 -17.12 33.36
N ILE A 633 -15.14 -16.95 32.12
CA ILE A 633 -16.31 -16.15 31.80
C ILE A 633 -17.55 -17.00 32.08
N ASP A 634 -18.40 -16.51 32.98
CA ASP A 634 -19.69 -17.08 33.37
C ASP A 634 -20.85 -16.15 33.04
N GLU A 635 -20.68 -14.83 33.21
CA GLU A 635 -21.66 -13.81 32.86
C GLU A 635 -21.01 -12.55 32.25
N GLY A 636 -21.83 -11.54 31.94
CA GLY A 636 -21.34 -10.19 31.65
C GLY A 636 -20.94 -9.90 30.20
N LEU A 637 -21.30 -10.76 29.22
CA LEU A 637 -21.10 -10.48 27.79
C LEU A 637 -21.74 -9.17 27.33
N SER A 638 -22.79 -8.71 28.00
CA SER A 638 -23.41 -7.40 27.76
C SER A 638 -22.47 -6.22 27.99
N SER A 639 -21.37 -6.40 28.73
CA SER A 639 -20.34 -5.37 28.91
C SER A 639 -19.56 -5.09 27.63
N LEU A 640 -19.56 -6.03 26.68
CA LEU A 640 -18.82 -5.92 25.44
C LEU A 640 -19.60 -5.18 24.33
N THR A 641 -20.88 -4.80 24.54
CA THR A 641 -21.75 -4.22 23.49
C THR A 641 -21.23 -2.96 22.82
N ASN A 642 -20.24 -2.28 23.43
CA ASN A 642 -19.61 -1.08 22.86
C ASN A 642 -18.51 -1.39 21.83
N LEU A 643 -18.16 -2.66 21.62
CA LEU A 643 -17.17 -3.09 20.63
C LEU A 643 -17.75 -3.07 19.20
N GLY A 644 -18.14 -1.88 18.73
CA GLY A 644 -18.82 -1.68 17.44
C GLY A 644 -17.96 -1.98 16.20
N SER A 645 -16.64 -2.13 16.37
CA SER A 645 -15.69 -2.48 15.31
C SER A 645 -15.37 -3.98 15.25
N LEU A 646 -15.87 -4.78 16.19
CA LEU A 646 -15.49 -6.19 16.34
C LEU A 646 -15.94 -7.03 15.14
N LYS A 647 -14.99 -7.73 14.54
CA LYS A 647 -15.14 -8.62 13.37
C LYS A 647 -14.92 -10.08 13.73
N ASP A 648 -14.00 -10.37 14.65
CA ASP A 648 -13.66 -11.73 15.08
C ASP A 648 -13.72 -11.86 16.60
N LEU A 649 -14.49 -12.84 17.06
CA LEU A 649 -14.68 -13.15 18.48
C LEU A 649 -14.53 -14.66 18.74
N ASN A 650 -13.57 -14.99 19.60
CA ASN A 650 -13.41 -16.35 20.11
C ASN A 650 -13.72 -16.39 21.62
N LEU A 651 -14.78 -17.12 22.00
CA LEU A 651 -15.18 -17.36 23.40
C LEU A 651 -15.04 -18.83 23.80
N SER A 652 -14.34 -19.64 23.00
CA SER A 652 -14.24 -21.08 23.18
C SER A 652 -13.80 -21.47 24.59
N SER A 653 -14.22 -22.64 25.07
CA SER A 653 -13.83 -23.20 26.36
C SER A 653 -14.20 -22.36 27.59
N ASN A 654 -15.11 -21.38 27.47
CA ASN A 654 -15.75 -20.70 28.59
C ASN A 654 -17.08 -21.38 28.94
N SER A 655 -17.02 -22.51 29.64
CA SER A 655 -18.20 -23.34 29.91
C SER A 655 -19.20 -22.76 30.92
N GLY A 656 -18.93 -21.58 31.46
CA GLY A 656 -19.79 -20.88 32.42
C GLY A 656 -20.85 -20.01 31.76
N ILE A 657 -20.65 -19.60 30.49
CA ILE A 657 -21.54 -18.67 29.79
C ILE A 657 -22.90 -19.34 29.56
N ASP A 658 -23.97 -18.69 30.04
CA ASP A 658 -25.35 -19.18 29.89
C ASP A 658 -26.25 -18.30 29.00
N ASP A 659 -25.86 -17.05 28.74
CA ASP A 659 -26.59 -16.11 27.87
C ASP A 659 -25.70 -15.53 26.76
N PHE A 660 -26.18 -15.63 25.51
CA PHE A 660 -25.52 -15.14 24.31
C PHE A 660 -26.30 -14.04 23.58
N ASP A 661 -27.40 -13.53 24.13
CA ASP A 661 -28.28 -12.55 23.45
C ASP A 661 -27.55 -11.25 23.08
N SER A 662 -26.54 -10.88 23.87
CA SER A 662 -25.69 -9.70 23.60
C SER A 662 -24.88 -9.81 22.30
N LEU A 663 -24.72 -11.01 21.73
CA LEU A 663 -24.06 -11.20 20.43
C LEU A 663 -24.77 -10.47 19.29
N ALA A 664 -26.09 -10.24 19.41
CA ALA A 664 -26.87 -9.50 18.42
C ALA A 664 -26.47 -8.01 18.32
N SER A 665 -25.69 -7.49 19.27
CA SER A 665 -25.24 -6.09 19.30
C SER A 665 -23.97 -5.81 18.50
N TYR A 666 -23.34 -6.81 17.87
CA TYR A 666 -22.10 -6.63 17.08
C TYR A 666 -22.39 -6.53 15.57
N PRO A 667 -22.55 -5.33 15.00
CA PRO A 667 -23.03 -5.15 13.62
C PRO A 667 -22.02 -5.56 12.54
N LYS A 668 -20.73 -5.68 12.89
CA LYS A 668 -19.63 -6.01 11.98
C LYS A 668 -19.06 -7.41 12.21
N LEU A 669 -19.68 -8.23 13.07
CA LEU A 669 -19.15 -9.55 13.39
C LEU A 669 -19.22 -10.47 12.16
N GLU A 670 -18.05 -10.94 11.71
CA GLU A 670 -17.86 -11.80 10.55
C GLU A 670 -17.43 -13.23 10.95
N SER A 671 -16.70 -13.37 12.06
CA SER A 671 -16.20 -14.63 12.59
C SER A 671 -16.61 -14.80 14.05
N LEU A 672 -17.18 -15.96 14.37
CA LEU A 672 -17.57 -16.33 15.73
C LEU A 672 -17.18 -17.78 16.04
N THR A 673 -16.39 -17.97 17.09
CA THR A 673 -15.99 -19.30 17.59
C THR A 673 -16.46 -19.47 19.03
N LEU A 674 -17.36 -20.45 19.24
CA LEU A 674 -17.93 -20.83 20.53
C LEU A 674 -17.71 -22.32 20.81
N LYS A 675 -16.49 -22.83 20.59
CA LYS A 675 -16.22 -24.27 20.78
C LYS A 675 -16.27 -24.61 22.28
N GLY A 676 -17.00 -25.66 22.67
CA GLY A 676 -16.94 -26.15 24.05
C GLY A 676 -17.55 -25.22 25.11
N VAL A 677 -18.44 -24.30 24.75
CA VAL A 677 -19.09 -23.38 25.70
C VAL A 677 -20.36 -23.94 26.33
N ARG A 678 -20.73 -25.20 26.00
CA ARG A 678 -21.96 -25.88 26.45
C ARG A 678 -23.26 -25.26 25.90
N LEU A 679 -23.20 -24.59 24.75
CA LEU A 679 -24.37 -24.01 24.11
C LEU A 679 -25.42 -25.10 23.81
N SER A 680 -26.64 -24.93 24.29
CA SER A 680 -27.77 -25.84 24.01
C SER A 680 -28.87 -25.21 23.16
N ASP A 681 -28.94 -23.88 23.09
CA ASP A 681 -29.90 -23.14 22.27
C ASP A 681 -29.18 -22.32 21.19
N PHE A 682 -29.61 -22.45 19.94
CA PHE A 682 -29.07 -21.72 18.80
C PHE A 682 -29.74 -20.35 18.57
N SER A 683 -30.81 -20.04 19.31
CA SER A 683 -31.69 -18.91 19.04
C SER A 683 -30.96 -17.56 18.99
N SER A 684 -30.06 -17.27 19.94
CA SER A 684 -29.25 -16.04 20.03
C SER A 684 -28.26 -15.85 18.87
N ILE A 685 -27.96 -16.92 18.13
CA ILE A 685 -26.99 -16.92 17.00
C ILE A 685 -27.70 -16.92 15.65
N SER A 686 -28.94 -17.44 15.61
CA SER A 686 -29.70 -17.76 14.39
C SER A 686 -29.97 -16.59 13.41
N SER A 687 -29.75 -15.35 13.84
CA SER A 687 -30.00 -14.11 13.08
C SER A 687 -28.78 -13.21 12.91
N LEU A 688 -27.58 -13.68 13.25
CA LEU A 688 -26.35 -12.91 13.06
C LEU A 688 -25.99 -12.86 11.56
N SER A 689 -26.52 -11.85 10.87
CA SER A 689 -26.51 -11.76 9.40
C SER A 689 -25.15 -11.39 8.80
N GLY A 690 -24.24 -10.81 9.58
CA GLY A 690 -22.87 -10.48 9.17
C GLY A 690 -21.92 -11.68 9.12
N LEU A 691 -22.25 -12.79 9.81
CA LEU A 691 -21.35 -13.92 9.96
C LEU A 691 -21.03 -14.61 8.63
N ARG A 692 -19.75 -14.83 8.41
CA ARG A 692 -19.15 -15.62 7.32
C ARG A 692 -18.56 -16.93 7.85
N TYR A 693 -18.02 -16.91 9.06
CA TYR A 693 -17.43 -18.07 9.73
C TYR A 693 -18.10 -18.32 11.09
N LEU A 694 -18.63 -19.53 11.29
CA LEU A 694 -19.23 -19.95 12.56
C LEU A 694 -18.73 -21.32 12.98
N ASN A 695 -18.10 -21.38 14.15
CA ASN A 695 -17.64 -22.62 14.76
C ASN A 695 -18.33 -22.87 16.12
N LEU A 696 -19.13 -23.92 16.18
CA LEU A 696 -19.93 -24.38 17.33
C LEU A 696 -19.54 -25.82 17.73
N GLU A 697 -18.31 -26.23 17.43
CA GLU A 697 -17.82 -27.58 17.75
C GLU A 697 -17.94 -27.91 19.26
N ASN A 698 -18.26 -29.15 19.58
CA ASN A 698 -18.31 -29.70 20.94
C ASN A 698 -19.23 -28.92 21.89
N ASN A 699 -20.46 -28.65 21.45
CA ASN A 699 -21.53 -28.07 22.28
C ASN A 699 -22.63 -29.11 22.55
N SER A 700 -23.79 -28.65 23.03
CA SER A 700 -24.94 -29.49 23.42
C SER A 700 -26.15 -29.24 22.51
N LEU A 701 -25.95 -28.80 21.27
CA LEU A 701 -27.04 -28.45 20.35
C LEU A 701 -27.77 -29.71 19.87
N GLU A 702 -29.10 -29.69 19.92
CA GLU A 702 -29.96 -30.79 19.45
C GLU A 702 -30.66 -30.46 18.13
N GLU A 703 -31.03 -29.19 17.92
CA GLU A 703 -31.72 -28.69 16.75
C GLU A 703 -31.13 -27.36 16.29
N ILE A 704 -31.08 -27.16 14.97
CA ILE A 704 -30.56 -25.92 14.36
C ILE A 704 -31.60 -25.36 13.40
N THR A 705 -32.05 -24.13 13.70
CA THR A 705 -32.96 -23.39 12.82
C THR A 705 -32.31 -22.07 12.41
N PHE A 706 -31.86 -21.99 11.17
CA PHE A 706 -31.37 -20.73 10.59
C PHE A 706 -32.53 -19.77 10.33
N ARG A 707 -32.38 -18.51 10.74
CA ARG A 707 -33.37 -17.44 10.46
C ARG A 707 -32.88 -16.48 9.37
N ASN A 708 -31.71 -15.86 9.56
CA ASN A 708 -31.17 -14.88 8.62
C ASN A 708 -29.64 -14.83 8.68
N MET A 709 -28.98 -15.71 7.91
CA MET A 709 -27.51 -15.81 7.86
C MET A 709 -27.01 -15.87 6.40
N PRO A 710 -27.28 -14.84 5.59
CA PRO A 710 -27.07 -14.89 4.15
C PRO A 710 -25.60 -14.96 3.74
N ASN A 711 -24.69 -14.48 4.59
CA ASN A 711 -23.26 -14.38 4.30
C ASN A 711 -22.46 -15.59 4.80
N LEU A 712 -23.09 -16.58 5.44
CA LEU A 712 -22.36 -17.68 6.08
C LEU A 712 -21.71 -18.58 5.02
N GLU A 713 -20.39 -18.69 5.07
CA GLU A 713 -19.56 -19.48 4.14
C GLU A 713 -19.03 -20.76 4.79
N TYR A 714 -18.75 -20.72 6.09
CA TYR A 714 -18.21 -21.84 6.86
C TYR A 714 -19.04 -22.09 8.12
N LEU A 715 -19.46 -23.34 8.30
CA LEU A 715 -20.21 -23.80 9.46
C LEU A 715 -19.61 -25.09 10.03
N ASN A 716 -19.18 -25.05 11.29
CA ASN A 716 -18.76 -26.25 12.03
C ASN A 716 -19.69 -26.51 13.21
N LEU A 717 -20.39 -27.65 13.17
CA LEU A 717 -21.31 -28.17 14.17
C LEU A 717 -20.84 -29.53 14.72
N ALA A 718 -19.56 -29.88 14.53
CA ALA A 718 -19.03 -31.17 14.94
C ALA A 718 -19.20 -31.43 16.45
N GLY A 719 -19.46 -32.68 16.85
CA GLY A 719 -19.48 -33.04 18.27
C GLY A 719 -20.66 -32.46 19.06
N ASN A 720 -21.83 -32.32 18.44
CA ASN A 720 -23.07 -31.91 19.10
C ASN A 720 -24.05 -33.11 19.23
N ASN A 721 -25.29 -32.84 19.65
CA ASN A 721 -26.36 -33.83 19.81
C ASN A 721 -27.40 -33.75 18.67
N ILE A 722 -27.01 -33.24 17.50
CA ILE A 722 -27.95 -32.99 16.40
C ILE A 722 -28.45 -34.31 15.82
N SER A 723 -29.77 -34.49 15.76
CA SER A 723 -30.40 -35.73 15.28
C SER A 723 -30.98 -35.64 13.86
N GLN A 724 -31.25 -34.42 13.41
CA GLN A 724 -31.84 -34.09 12.11
C GLN A 724 -30.91 -33.14 11.35
N MET A 725 -30.72 -33.38 10.05
CA MET A 725 -29.87 -32.50 9.24
C MET A 725 -30.44 -31.07 9.19
N PRO A 726 -29.66 -30.04 9.59
CA PRO A 726 -30.09 -28.65 9.46
C PRO A 726 -30.41 -28.28 8.01
N ASP A 727 -31.41 -27.42 7.81
CA ASP A 727 -31.82 -26.94 6.49
C ASP A 727 -30.81 -25.93 5.91
N ILE A 728 -29.66 -26.44 5.47
CA ILE A 728 -28.58 -25.64 4.90
C ILE A 728 -28.94 -25.01 3.55
N ALA A 729 -30.08 -25.37 2.94
CA ALA A 729 -30.58 -24.68 1.75
C ALA A 729 -30.93 -23.21 2.03
N LYS A 730 -31.16 -22.86 3.31
CA LYS A 730 -31.34 -21.48 3.78
C LYS A 730 -30.06 -20.65 3.81
N LEU A 731 -28.91 -21.25 3.54
CA LEU A 731 -27.60 -20.60 3.56
C LEU A 731 -27.08 -20.48 2.12
N PRO A 732 -27.36 -19.37 1.40
CA PRO A 732 -27.09 -19.29 -0.04
C PRO A 732 -25.59 -19.29 -0.39
N ASN A 733 -24.74 -18.82 0.52
CA ASN A 733 -23.30 -18.67 0.32
C ASN A 733 -22.45 -19.75 1.02
N ILE A 734 -23.08 -20.79 1.60
CA ILE A 734 -22.38 -21.83 2.34
C ILE A 734 -21.44 -22.62 1.44
N LYS A 735 -20.16 -22.69 1.79
CA LYS A 735 -19.13 -23.45 1.07
C LYS A 735 -18.70 -24.69 1.84
N VAL A 736 -18.64 -24.61 3.16
CA VAL A 736 -18.13 -25.68 4.03
C VAL A 736 -19.10 -25.93 5.17
N ALA A 737 -19.53 -27.18 5.33
CA ALA A 737 -20.35 -27.63 6.44
C ALA A 737 -19.75 -28.88 7.09
N ILE A 738 -19.41 -28.80 8.38
CA ILE A 738 -18.85 -29.90 9.16
C ILE A 738 -19.85 -30.28 10.24
N LEU A 739 -20.43 -31.48 10.15
CA LEU A 739 -21.42 -32.03 11.07
C LEU A 739 -21.00 -33.41 11.61
N LYS A 740 -19.69 -33.71 11.59
CA LYS A 740 -19.17 -34.99 12.09
C LYS A 740 -19.47 -35.20 13.57
N ASN A 741 -19.48 -36.46 14.01
CA ASN A 741 -19.68 -36.82 15.43
C ASN A 741 -20.99 -36.25 16.00
N ASN A 742 -22.11 -36.48 15.32
CA ASN A 742 -23.46 -36.10 15.79
C ASN A 742 -24.35 -37.35 15.86
N GLY A 743 -25.65 -37.15 16.06
CA GLY A 743 -26.68 -38.19 16.05
C GLY A 743 -27.52 -38.22 14.77
N ILE A 744 -27.07 -37.63 13.66
CA ILE A 744 -27.91 -37.38 12.48
C ILE A 744 -28.37 -38.70 11.88
N THR A 745 -29.68 -38.84 11.71
CA THR A 745 -30.32 -40.02 11.09
C THR A 745 -30.99 -39.67 9.76
N ASP A 746 -31.67 -38.53 9.73
CA ASP A 746 -32.40 -38.03 8.57
C ASP A 746 -31.62 -36.89 7.89
N ILE A 747 -31.42 -37.03 6.57
CA ILE A 747 -30.74 -36.06 5.71
C ILE A 747 -31.65 -35.55 4.58
N THR A 748 -32.97 -35.77 4.64
CA THR A 748 -33.93 -35.40 3.59
C THR A 748 -33.95 -33.91 3.28
N THR A 749 -33.62 -33.04 4.25
CA THR A 749 -33.46 -31.59 4.03
C THR A 749 -32.41 -31.25 2.98
N LEU A 750 -31.47 -32.16 2.70
CA LEU A 750 -30.49 -32.00 1.61
C LEU A 750 -31.13 -32.01 0.23
N GLU A 751 -32.35 -32.52 0.04
CA GLU A 751 -33.03 -32.49 -1.25
C GLU A 751 -33.34 -31.06 -1.71
N ALA A 752 -33.47 -30.13 -0.76
CA ALA A 752 -33.71 -28.71 -1.02
C ALA A 752 -32.45 -27.93 -1.46
N THR A 753 -31.25 -28.52 -1.39
CA THR A 753 -29.98 -27.81 -1.67
C THR A 753 -29.59 -27.77 -3.14
N LYS A 754 -30.55 -28.00 -4.05
CA LYS A 754 -30.29 -28.01 -5.50
C LYS A 754 -29.73 -26.66 -5.96
N GLY A 755 -28.47 -26.67 -6.42
CA GLY A 755 -27.77 -25.44 -6.84
C GLY A 755 -27.07 -24.68 -5.71
N SER A 756 -26.94 -25.29 -4.53
CA SER A 756 -26.14 -24.75 -3.42
C SER A 756 -24.68 -24.50 -3.82
N SER A 757 -24.06 -23.52 -3.18
CA SER A 757 -22.62 -23.21 -3.27
C SER A 757 -21.73 -24.15 -2.45
N LEU A 758 -22.33 -25.16 -1.77
CA LEU A 758 -21.62 -26.08 -0.88
C LEU A 758 -20.58 -26.92 -1.65
N LEU A 759 -19.33 -26.82 -1.21
CA LEU A 759 -18.17 -27.51 -1.79
C LEU A 759 -17.69 -28.67 -0.90
N LEU A 760 -17.79 -28.54 0.42
CA LEU A 760 -17.35 -29.55 1.38
C LEU A 760 -18.45 -29.87 2.40
N LEU A 761 -18.74 -31.16 2.56
CA LEU A 761 -19.66 -31.68 3.57
C LEU A 761 -19.03 -32.85 4.32
N ASP A 762 -18.84 -32.70 5.64
CA ASP A 762 -18.41 -33.79 6.52
C ASP A 762 -19.55 -34.24 7.43
N LEU A 763 -20.08 -35.43 7.16
CA LEU A 763 -21.12 -36.12 7.93
C LEU A 763 -20.58 -37.38 8.61
N SER A 764 -19.26 -37.50 8.78
CA SER A 764 -18.66 -38.70 9.35
C SER A 764 -19.08 -38.95 10.79
N ASN A 765 -19.14 -40.23 11.17
CA ASN A 765 -19.54 -40.66 12.51
C ASN A 765 -20.91 -40.11 12.95
N ASN A 766 -21.93 -40.40 12.12
CA ASN A 766 -23.35 -40.15 12.39
C ASN A 766 -24.13 -41.47 12.35
N ARG A 767 -25.46 -41.40 12.31
CA ARG A 767 -26.37 -42.55 12.27
C ARG A 767 -27.23 -42.56 11.00
N ILE A 768 -26.70 -42.05 9.88
CA ILE A 768 -27.44 -41.90 8.64
C ILE A 768 -27.74 -43.28 8.05
N THR A 769 -29.00 -43.52 7.70
CA THR A 769 -29.45 -44.81 7.17
C THR A 769 -29.70 -44.81 5.67
N ASP A 770 -29.92 -43.65 5.03
CA ASP A 770 -30.26 -43.57 3.62
C ASP A 770 -29.42 -42.50 2.90
N ALA A 771 -28.76 -42.87 1.80
CA ALA A 771 -27.93 -41.98 1.00
C ALA A 771 -28.69 -41.20 -0.10
N ALA A 772 -29.99 -41.47 -0.33
CA ALA A 772 -30.72 -40.95 -1.48
C ALA A 772 -30.68 -39.42 -1.62
N ALA A 773 -30.75 -38.68 -0.51
CA ALA A 773 -30.77 -37.22 -0.51
C ALA A 773 -29.49 -36.57 -1.08
N PHE A 774 -28.36 -37.29 -1.10
CA PHE A 774 -27.13 -36.78 -1.72
C PHE A 774 -27.30 -36.53 -3.23
N ALA A 775 -28.28 -37.16 -3.89
CA ALA A 775 -28.54 -36.97 -5.33
C ALA A 775 -28.72 -35.49 -5.74
N ALA A 776 -29.18 -34.63 -4.82
CA ALA A 776 -29.40 -33.20 -5.03
C ALA A 776 -28.10 -32.36 -5.05
N MET A 777 -27.00 -32.87 -4.49
CA MET A 777 -25.73 -32.16 -4.28
C MET A 777 -24.86 -32.17 -5.55
N LYS A 778 -25.14 -31.27 -6.50
CA LYS A 778 -24.45 -31.24 -7.82
C LYS A 778 -23.13 -30.47 -7.87
N ASN A 779 -22.87 -29.59 -6.89
CA ASN A 779 -21.67 -28.75 -6.84
C ASN A 779 -20.66 -29.20 -5.77
N LEU A 780 -21.01 -30.25 -5.01
CA LEU A 780 -20.21 -30.75 -3.91
C LEU A 780 -18.92 -31.37 -4.46
N LYS A 781 -17.77 -30.95 -3.93
CA LYS A 781 -16.44 -31.41 -4.35
C LYS A 781 -15.86 -32.44 -3.39
N PHE A 782 -16.22 -32.36 -2.11
CA PHE A 782 -15.78 -33.29 -1.08
C PHE A 782 -16.92 -33.70 -0.16
N LEU A 783 -17.07 -35.02 0.02
CA LEU A 783 -18.03 -35.63 0.94
C LEU A 783 -17.35 -36.68 1.83
N ASN A 784 -17.45 -36.51 3.14
CA ASN A 784 -17.05 -37.54 4.10
C ASN A 784 -18.28 -38.13 4.80
N ILE A 785 -18.56 -39.41 4.55
CA ILE A 785 -19.67 -40.16 5.16
C ILE A 785 -19.17 -41.36 5.97
N SER A 786 -17.87 -41.41 6.25
CA SER A 786 -17.26 -42.51 6.99
C SER A 786 -17.95 -42.73 8.35
N ARG A 787 -17.94 -43.99 8.82
CA ARG A 787 -18.57 -44.38 10.09
C ARG A 787 -20.10 -44.17 10.17
N ASN A 788 -20.81 -44.12 9.04
CA ASN A 788 -22.28 -44.26 8.98
C ASN A 788 -22.68 -45.70 8.61
N ASN A 789 -22.45 -46.65 9.52
CA ASN A 789 -22.39 -48.08 9.18
C ASN A 789 -23.73 -48.71 8.73
N GLN A 790 -24.86 -48.02 8.94
CA GLN A 790 -26.20 -48.50 8.61
C GLN A 790 -26.74 -47.96 7.27
N MET A 791 -25.93 -47.21 6.53
CA MET A 791 -26.35 -46.54 5.29
C MET A 791 -26.69 -47.53 4.17
N VAL A 792 -27.81 -47.28 3.48
CA VAL A 792 -28.27 -47.97 2.26
C VAL A 792 -28.36 -46.99 1.07
N ASN A 793 -28.79 -47.47 -0.10
CA ASN A 793 -28.95 -46.69 -1.34
C ASN A 793 -27.65 -46.08 -1.90
N MET A 794 -26.53 -46.80 -1.75
CA MET A 794 -25.20 -46.37 -2.22
C MET A 794 -25.11 -46.17 -3.75
N SER A 795 -26.02 -46.74 -4.54
CA SER A 795 -26.08 -46.54 -6.00
C SER A 795 -26.28 -45.08 -6.41
N VAL A 796 -26.67 -44.20 -5.48
CA VAL A 796 -26.72 -42.75 -5.72
C VAL A 796 -25.36 -42.18 -6.18
N PHE A 797 -24.25 -42.79 -5.74
CA PHE A 797 -22.89 -42.33 -6.05
C PHE A 797 -22.42 -42.71 -7.47
N ASP A 798 -23.10 -43.64 -8.15
CA ASP A 798 -22.73 -44.12 -9.51
C ASP A 798 -22.64 -42.96 -10.52
N ASN A 799 -23.49 -41.94 -10.32
CA ASN A 799 -23.62 -40.78 -11.20
C ASN A 799 -22.95 -39.50 -10.65
N MET A 800 -22.13 -39.59 -9.59
CA MET A 800 -21.49 -38.44 -8.92
C MET A 800 -20.00 -38.26 -9.28
N GLY A 801 -19.66 -38.38 -10.57
CA GLY A 801 -18.28 -38.32 -11.07
C GLY A 801 -17.46 -37.06 -10.80
N HIS A 802 -18.05 -36.01 -10.20
CA HIS A 802 -17.46 -34.68 -10.01
C HIS A 802 -16.90 -34.44 -8.60
N MET A 803 -16.98 -35.44 -7.71
CA MET A 803 -16.73 -35.30 -6.28
C MET A 803 -15.77 -36.37 -5.74
N LYS A 804 -14.99 -36.03 -4.72
CA LYS A 804 -14.24 -36.98 -3.90
C LYS A 804 -15.06 -37.44 -2.69
N VAL A 805 -15.10 -38.75 -2.44
CA VAL A 805 -15.88 -39.35 -1.34
C VAL A 805 -14.99 -40.17 -0.42
N ILE A 806 -15.09 -39.94 0.89
CA ILE A 806 -14.59 -40.85 1.91
C ILE A 806 -15.75 -41.76 2.37
N PRO A 807 -15.75 -43.06 1.98
CA PRO A 807 -16.87 -43.97 2.16
C PRO A 807 -17.05 -44.42 3.62
N VAL A 808 -18.19 -45.09 3.86
CA VAL A 808 -18.40 -45.92 5.07
C VAL A 808 -17.32 -47.00 5.12
N ASN A 809 -16.68 -47.17 6.27
CA ASN A 809 -15.59 -48.15 6.46
C ASN A 809 -16.04 -49.56 6.06
N GLY A 810 -15.28 -50.23 5.19
CA GLY A 810 -15.58 -51.58 4.72
C GLY A 810 -16.65 -51.66 3.62
N ARG A 811 -17.08 -50.53 3.07
CA ARG A 811 -18.00 -50.43 1.91
C ARG A 811 -17.38 -49.67 0.74
N GLU A 812 -16.06 -49.72 0.61
CA GLU A 812 -15.32 -49.07 -0.48
C GLU A 812 -15.73 -49.64 -1.85
N ALA A 813 -16.13 -50.91 -1.91
CA ALA A 813 -16.62 -51.58 -3.12
C ALA A 813 -17.98 -51.06 -3.61
N ASP A 814 -18.76 -50.40 -2.73
CA ASP A 814 -20.09 -49.86 -3.06
C ASP A 814 -20.00 -48.45 -3.67
N ILE A 815 -18.79 -47.88 -3.80
CA ILE A 815 -18.55 -46.55 -4.37
C ILE A 815 -17.66 -46.67 -5.62
N PRO A 816 -17.98 -45.96 -6.74
CA PRO A 816 -17.10 -45.95 -7.90
C PRO A 816 -15.67 -45.51 -7.56
N ARG A 817 -14.68 -46.33 -7.93
CA ARG A 817 -13.25 -46.13 -7.62
C ARG A 817 -12.70 -44.74 -7.95
N LYS A 818 -13.17 -44.13 -9.05
CA LYS A 818 -12.82 -42.75 -9.47
C LYS A 818 -13.14 -41.68 -8.42
N LEU A 819 -14.11 -41.92 -7.53
CA LEU A 819 -14.49 -41.01 -6.45
C LEU A 819 -13.59 -41.17 -5.22
N LEU A 820 -12.91 -42.31 -5.09
CA LEU A 820 -11.96 -42.59 -4.00
C LEU A 820 -10.56 -42.01 -4.31
N GLU A 821 -10.19 -42.02 -5.59
CA GLU A 821 -8.84 -41.69 -6.09
C GLU A 821 -8.68 -40.23 -6.58
N GLY A 822 -9.73 -39.39 -6.50
CA GLY A 822 -9.64 -37.98 -6.91
C GLY A 822 -8.61 -37.19 -6.10
N ASN A 823 -7.82 -36.33 -6.76
CA ASN A 823 -6.93 -35.39 -6.08
C ASN A 823 -7.75 -34.32 -5.33
N LEU A 824 -7.26 -33.94 -4.15
CA LEU A 824 -7.90 -33.01 -3.19
C LEU A 824 -8.04 -31.60 -3.76
#